data_AF-A0A972DRR5-F1
#
_entry.id   AF-A0A972DRR5-F1
#
_cell.length_a   1.000
_cell.length_b   1.000
_cell.length_c   1.000
_cell.angle_alpha   90.00
_cell.angle_beta   90.00
_cell.angle_gamma   90.00
#
_symmetry.space_group_name_H-M   'P 1'
#
loop_
_entity.id
_entity.type
_entity.pdbx_description
1 polymer ?
#
loop_
_entity_poly.entity_id
_entity_poly.type
_entity_poly.pdbx_seq_one_letter_code
_entity_poly.pdbx_strand_id
1 'polypeptide(L)'
;MEPLEERRLLAIDVTLTGGVLNIQDIAGESNALTVGFSTTNPGWFRIQDAIAGVHVSGSDVPVVAGADYAEFDITGVPLTSISMNTAAEDDNVTLLSMPASVTAATISTGAGNDTVNVESTSATATTTIETGAGNDIYNINASGLGGANQFSAGDGDDKFNVNITTAAGIRAPLSLSGGANDFGGGLGGRDEVEINELAGLGAVPLTLTYTGGSGLTAAGLGQLLTIDTVETLDYNGAGGNDRVTVVGTSASDSLTAAPVGAGRALVFSGGQPFHAPPQVWTDQLPGVAGGSPGPDLDLDGLANLAGLTIRDGGGAADRLYVYGQTAAGLSDGNSFDPFGFGPGLILDDVGASAAYDAVSVSDTQTAIDGLVRVNYSNTDFQQAGTAVVVNTGFEPNNPAADTVALSLSTTYRFQINGGDPDPATTGIVPPEGDHLVVPFPPNAEVDIYSDKADPRNVTVKGAGDLLPFDYSSIEGLWLTGATTVNLVGDNNNATPQTDNFVVVGADIDGDPSDGGYREAAIRVNDSGWIFVDGLQYLNVFGHQEVDTLEISPYADDTPRGWGVDVHYDEGAPSGTDGDQADLLIYNTSLYGGNVSEDIVIQPSGPESGELRATNATDGSAIVTINYVANLDIVVNDGDGGLTDTDTLTLRGMNPDGSGGSGNETVHIDFGAAGDAANPQVTVADGATMLYRLRTTNGTFATVVFEMLGGSDVIDVDLSSDPAVAVVVDGGVPLGSIPGAGDTLNVITGGDDYFVQPGPAADSGTVLVAGAGPVAFANIENLQVDGGAAVRLDTLEPNDTLAAATSLGSEPAIALRGLTLHQTLAGIDQDYLAVTAHDTGLLIVKARFSHAQSNLNLELLDAAGTVLGSSALTADVEQVIIPVVAQQTYLVHVFTASGTPAAYDLEIENFAAPVPNAVKLINADDSGASFLDNVTSVVDGRLVVEADLAGFASAGISILSADDAATGDVPGAAVEVFVDGVSVGFAEPNALTPTDIFNYTFAPGELAEGAHLVKAAVRIVDGQAASQTGRALLSAPLSLVIDTTAPAATVPDLAPYSDSGLAGDHLTSIRQPAFWGVAEANAKVR
;
A
#
# COMPACT_ATOMS: atom_id res chain seq x y z
N MET A 1 -41.40 -99.26 -43.37
CA MET A 1 -42.27 -98.79 -42.29
C MET A 1 -41.76 -99.49 -41.07
N GLU A 2 -41.01 -98.89 -40.16
CA GLU A 2 -41.03 -97.52 -39.56
C GLU A 2 -39.80 -97.47 -38.59
N PRO A 3 -39.42 -96.33 -37.97
CA PRO A 3 -38.25 -95.56 -38.40
C PRO A 3 -37.22 -95.26 -37.27
N LEU A 4 -36.09 -94.64 -37.68
CA LEU A 4 -35.31 -93.63 -36.96
C LEU A 4 -35.11 -93.85 -35.44
N GLU A 5 -34.21 -94.76 -35.04
CA GLU A 5 -33.42 -94.54 -33.83
C GLU A 5 -32.11 -93.84 -34.23
N GLU A 6 -32.08 -92.54 -33.93
CA GLU A 6 -30.92 -91.72 -33.56
C GLU A 6 -29.56 -92.19 -34.10
N ARG A 7 -29.31 -91.87 -35.37
CA ARG A 7 -27.98 -91.39 -35.74
C ARG A 7 -27.78 -90.07 -34.98
N ARG A 8 -26.94 -90.06 -33.94
CA ARG A 8 -26.16 -88.84 -33.65
C ARG A 8 -25.54 -88.47 -35.00
N LEU A 9 -25.99 -87.39 -35.62
CA LEU A 9 -25.29 -86.82 -36.77
C LEU A 9 -23.88 -86.55 -36.25
N LEU A 10 -22.89 -87.18 -36.88
CA LEU A 10 -21.49 -86.95 -36.57
C LEU A 10 -21.16 -85.54 -37.06
N ALA A 11 -20.83 -84.64 -36.15
CA ALA A 11 -20.68 -83.22 -36.43
C ALA A 11 -19.29 -82.84 -36.96
N ILE A 12 -18.23 -83.48 -36.46
CA ILE A 12 -16.86 -83.24 -36.89
C ILE A 12 -16.43 -84.25 -37.95
N ASP A 13 -16.04 -83.78 -39.13
CA ASP A 13 -15.47 -84.59 -40.20
C ASP A 13 -13.95 -84.41 -40.30
N VAL A 14 -13.23 -85.53 -40.33
CA VAL A 14 -11.76 -85.58 -40.35
C VAL A 14 -11.25 -86.29 -41.59
N THR A 15 -10.34 -85.63 -42.31
CA THR A 15 -9.58 -86.24 -43.40
C THR A 15 -8.07 -86.16 -43.17
N LEU A 16 -7.36 -87.24 -43.46
CA LEU A 16 -5.89 -87.26 -43.50
C LEU A 16 -5.43 -87.80 -44.86
N THR A 17 -4.78 -86.97 -45.67
CA THR A 17 -4.27 -87.39 -46.98
C THR A 17 -2.94 -86.71 -47.29
N GLY A 18 -1.92 -87.50 -47.63
CA GLY A 18 -0.60 -86.98 -48.01
C GLY A 18 0.10 -86.17 -46.92
N GLY A 19 -0.20 -86.47 -45.64
CA GLY A 19 0.31 -85.71 -44.48
C GLY A 19 -0.49 -84.45 -44.13
N VAL A 20 -1.56 -84.13 -44.87
CA VAL A 20 -2.45 -82.99 -44.58
C VAL A 20 -3.65 -83.49 -43.78
N LEU A 21 -3.78 -82.98 -42.54
CA LEU A 21 -4.91 -83.25 -41.66
C LEU A 21 -5.92 -82.11 -41.75
N ASN A 22 -7.16 -82.39 -42.20
CA ASN A 22 -8.26 -81.41 -42.16
C ASN A 22 -9.34 -81.88 -41.19
N ILE A 23 -9.80 -80.97 -40.34
CA ILE A 23 -10.89 -81.16 -39.38
C ILE A 23 -11.93 -80.09 -39.69
N GLN A 24 -13.17 -80.48 -39.91
CA GLN A 24 -14.25 -79.57 -40.31
C GLN A 24 -15.52 -79.90 -39.54
N ASP A 25 -16.09 -78.90 -38.86
CA ASP A 25 -17.49 -79.00 -38.43
C ASP A 25 -18.41 -78.89 -39.66
N ILE A 26 -19.26 -79.89 -39.83
CA ILE A 26 -20.24 -80.00 -40.92
C ILE A 26 -21.69 -79.95 -40.43
N ALA A 27 -21.92 -79.95 -39.11
CA ALA A 27 -23.23 -79.93 -38.50
C ALA A 27 -23.62 -78.57 -37.91
N GLY A 28 -22.65 -77.73 -37.56
CA GLY A 28 -22.94 -76.42 -36.98
C GLY A 28 -23.34 -76.49 -35.52
N GLU A 29 -22.59 -77.25 -34.72
CA GLU A 29 -22.90 -77.54 -33.31
C GLU A 29 -21.69 -77.16 -32.45
N SER A 30 -21.88 -76.85 -31.17
CA SER A 30 -20.76 -76.62 -30.24
C SER A 30 -19.85 -77.85 -30.11
N ASN A 31 -18.54 -77.63 -30.11
CA ASN A 31 -17.52 -78.68 -30.10
C ASN A 31 -16.59 -78.56 -28.89
N ALA A 32 -16.07 -79.69 -28.40
CA ALA A 32 -14.97 -79.71 -27.43
C ALA A 32 -13.82 -80.53 -28.00
N LEU A 33 -13.13 -79.94 -28.96
CA LEU A 33 -12.09 -80.55 -29.77
C LEU A 33 -10.74 -80.55 -29.03
N THR A 34 -10.11 -81.71 -28.91
CA THR A 34 -8.75 -81.87 -28.40
C THR A 34 -7.91 -82.61 -29.45
N VAL A 35 -6.78 -82.03 -29.81
CA VAL A 35 -5.84 -82.61 -30.79
C VAL A 35 -4.43 -82.69 -30.26
N GLY A 36 -3.73 -83.78 -30.56
CA GLY A 36 -2.35 -83.98 -30.15
C GLY A 36 -1.91 -85.44 -30.26
N PHE A 37 -0.74 -85.79 -29.72
CA PHE A 37 -0.35 -87.20 -29.68
C PHE A 37 -1.30 -88.04 -28.81
N SER A 38 -1.60 -89.26 -29.27
CA SER A 38 -2.36 -90.22 -28.49
C SER A 38 -1.61 -90.59 -27.22
N THR A 39 -2.31 -90.54 -26.09
CA THR A 39 -1.81 -91.00 -24.79
C THR A 39 -1.86 -92.51 -24.65
N THR A 40 -2.64 -93.20 -25.49
CA THR A 40 -2.82 -94.66 -25.48
C THR A 40 -1.99 -95.39 -26.53
N ASN A 41 -1.70 -94.74 -27.65
CA ASN A 41 -0.93 -95.29 -28.78
C ASN A 41 0.26 -94.38 -29.11
N PRO A 42 1.48 -94.67 -28.60
CA PRO A 42 2.65 -93.85 -28.87
C PRO A 42 2.94 -93.70 -30.37
N GLY A 43 3.18 -92.45 -30.82
CA GLY A 43 3.44 -92.14 -32.22
C GLY A 43 2.18 -91.96 -33.08
N TRP A 44 1.00 -92.15 -32.52
CA TRP A 44 -0.27 -91.86 -33.19
C TRP A 44 -0.74 -90.46 -32.85
N PHE A 45 -1.42 -89.80 -33.78
CA PHE A 45 -2.03 -88.49 -33.57
C PHE A 45 -3.53 -88.67 -33.32
N ARG A 46 -4.04 -88.11 -32.23
CA ARG A 46 -5.42 -88.22 -31.77
C ARG A 46 -6.15 -86.92 -31.99
N ILE A 47 -7.39 -87.06 -32.45
CA ILE A 47 -8.43 -86.04 -32.46
C ILE A 47 -9.56 -86.57 -31.60
N GLN A 48 -10.06 -85.77 -30.69
CA GLN A 48 -11.17 -86.12 -29.81
C GLN A 48 -12.13 -84.96 -29.74
N ASP A 49 -13.43 -85.23 -29.89
CA ASP A 49 -14.47 -84.27 -29.61
C ASP A 49 -15.42 -84.88 -28.58
N ALA A 50 -15.45 -84.28 -27.38
CA ALA A 50 -16.22 -84.79 -26.25
C ALA A 50 -17.73 -84.48 -26.33
N ILE A 51 -18.17 -83.64 -27.27
CA ILE A 51 -19.56 -83.17 -27.38
C ILE A 51 -20.26 -83.78 -28.60
N ALA A 52 -19.76 -83.52 -29.80
CA ALA A 52 -20.50 -83.75 -31.04
C ALA A 52 -20.04 -85.01 -31.82
N GLY A 53 -18.87 -85.55 -31.47
CA GLY A 53 -18.34 -86.83 -31.91
C GLY A 53 -17.58 -86.75 -33.24
N VAL A 54 -16.69 -87.71 -33.49
CA VAL A 54 -15.71 -87.63 -34.59
C VAL A 54 -16.03 -88.62 -35.72
N HIS A 55 -16.20 -88.12 -36.94
CA HIS A 55 -16.24 -88.90 -38.17
C HIS A 55 -14.92 -88.82 -38.94
N VAL A 56 -14.54 -89.92 -39.60
CA VAL A 56 -13.38 -89.94 -40.50
C VAL A 56 -13.89 -90.24 -41.91
N SER A 57 -14.02 -89.21 -42.75
CA SER A 57 -14.47 -89.37 -44.14
C SER A 57 -13.38 -89.85 -45.11
N GLY A 58 -12.10 -89.75 -44.73
CA GLY A 58 -10.99 -90.27 -45.54
C GLY A 58 -9.65 -90.31 -44.83
N SER A 59 -8.92 -91.42 -44.96
CA SER A 59 -7.55 -91.53 -44.46
C SER A 59 -6.68 -92.43 -45.34
N ASP A 60 -5.45 -92.02 -45.64
CA ASP A 60 -4.42 -92.85 -46.28
C ASP A 60 -3.47 -93.55 -45.29
N VAL A 61 -3.72 -93.40 -43.99
CA VAL A 61 -3.01 -94.10 -42.89
C VAL A 61 -3.96 -94.97 -42.07
N PRO A 62 -3.45 -95.93 -41.26
CA PRO A 62 -4.27 -96.66 -40.30
C PRO A 62 -4.96 -95.72 -39.29
N VAL A 63 -6.26 -95.97 -39.04
CA VAL A 63 -7.09 -95.19 -38.11
C VAL A 63 -7.73 -96.11 -37.06
N VAL A 64 -7.72 -95.69 -35.80
CA VAL A 64 -8.51 -96.26 -34.71
C VAL A 64 -9.53 -95.22 -34.27
N ALA A 65 -10.81 -95.44 -34.56
CA ALA A 65 -11.89 -94.53 -34.21
C ALA A 65 -12.79 -95.11 -33.11
N GLY A 66 -13.17 -94.26 -32.15
CA GLY A 66 -14.25 -94.46 -31.19
C GLY A 66 -15.45 -93.57 -31.50
N ALA A 67 -16.44 -93.52 -30.59
CA ALA A 67 -17.61 -92.66 -30.77
C ALA A 67 -17.23 -91.16 -30.79
N ASP A 68 -16.24 -90.79 -29.98
CA ASP A 68 -15.91 -89.40 -29.68
C ASP A 68 -14.43 -89.08 -30.03
N TYR A 69 -13.72 -89.98 -30.73
CA TYR A 69 -12.31 -89.77 -31.08
C TYR A 69 -11.87 -90.54 -32.33
N ALA A 70 -10.80 -90.08 -32.97
CA ALA A 70 -10.05 -90.78 -34.01
C ALA A 70 -8.53 -90.67 -33.76
N GLU A 71 -7.82 -91.78 -33.87
CA GLU A 71 -6.35 -91.83 -33.77
C GLU A 71 -5.75 -92.32 -35.08
N PHE A 72 -4.72 -91.63 -35.57
CA PHE A 72 -4.07 -91.86 -36.87
C PHE A 72 -2.62 -92.28 -36.67
N ASP A 73 -2.19 -93.37 -37.31
CA ASP A 73 -0.78 -93.81 -37.29
C ASP A 73 0.06 -92.96 -38.26
N ILE A 74 0.75 -91.96 -37.71
CA ILE A 74 1.56 -91.03 -38.49
C ILE A 74 3.04 -91.45 -38.57
N THR A 75 3.38 -92.68 -38.17
CA THR A 75 4.78 -93.14 -38.14
C THR A 75 5.37 -93.39 -39.54
N GLY A 76 4.53 -93.76 -40.51
CA GLY A 76 4.93 -94.02 -41.90
C GLY A 76 4.67 -92.87 -42.87
N VAL A 77 3.71 -92.00 -42.55
CA VAL A 77 3.36 -90.79 -43.30
C VAL A 77 3.26 -89.64 -42.30
N PRO A 78 4.33 -88.86 -42.11
CA PRO A 78 4.33 -87.79 -41.11
C PRO A 78 3.35 -86.68 -41.50
N LEU A 79 2.74 -86.04 -40.50
CA LEU A 79 1.91 -84.85 -40.72
C LEU A 79 2.78 -83.68 -41.16
N THR A 80 2.36 -82.97 -42.21
CA THR A 80 3.03 -81.79 -42.76
C THR A 80 2.20 -80.52 -42.52
N SER A 81 0.87 -80.62 -42.52
CA SER A 81 0.00 -79.51 -42.16
C SER A 81 -1.27 -79.94 -41.44
N ILE A 82 -1.82 -79.03 -40.65
CA ILE A 82 -3.10 -79.19 -39.95
C ILE A 82 -4.01 -78.02 -40.32
N SER A 83 -5.26 -78.32 -40.66
CA SER A 83 -6.31 -77.34 -40.93
C SER A 83 -7.53 -77.70 -40.08
N MET A 84 -8.05 -76.76 -39.31
CA MET A 84 -9.27 -76.96 -38.52
C MET A 84 -10.20 -75.79 -38.73
N ASN A 85 -11.47 -76.07 -39.01
CA ASN A 85 -12.52 -75.05 -38.98
C ASN A 85 -13.71 -75.58 -38.20
N THR A 86 -14.10 -74.89 -37.14
CA THR A 86 -15.37 -75.13 -36.45
C THR A 86 -16.47 -74.21 -37.01
N ALA A 87 -17.71 -74.39 -36.58
CA ALA A 87 -18.84 -73.61 -37.08
C ALA A 87 -19.14 -72.40 -36.17
N ALA A 88 -20.25 -71.72 -36.42
CA ALA A 88 -20.65 -70.53 -35.67
C ALA A 88 -21.44 -70.89 -34.40
N GLU A 89 -20.76 -71.48 -33.41
CA GLU A 89 -21.28 -71.82 -32.08
C GLU A 89 -20.15 -71.70 -31.05
N ASP A 90 -20.45 -71.74 -29.74
CA ASP A 90 -19.42 -71.70 -28.69
C ASP A 90 -18.57 -73.00 -28.70
N ASP A 91 -17.33 -72.91 -29.15
CA ASP A 91 -16.40 -74.04 -29.31
C ASP A 91 -15.24 -74.01 -28.31
N ASN A 92 -14.76 -75.18 -27.90
CA ASN A 92 -13.52 -75.32 -27.14
C ASN A 92 -12.51 -76.15 -27.93
N VAL A 93 -11.41 -75.53 -28.36
CA VAL A 93 -10.34 -76.16 -29.13
C VAL A 93 -9.07 -76.24 -28.30
N THR A 94 -8.53 -77.44 -28.12
CA THR A 94 -7.32 -77.70 -27.33
C THR A 94 -6.22 -78.32 -28.20
N LEU A 95 -5.13 -77.58 -28.40
CA LEU A 95 -3.87 -78.03 -28.99
C LEU A 95 -2.91 -78.54 -27.91
N LEU A 96 -2.92 -79.86 -27.65
CA LEU A 96 -2.01 -80.45 -26.65
C LEU A 96 -0.56 -80.50 -27.16
N SER A 97 -0.37 -80.93 -28.41
CA SER A 97 0.97 -81.06 -29.00
C SER A 97 0.94 -81.20 -30.51
N MET A 98 2.01 -80.74 -31.17
CA MET A 98 2.18 -80.87 -32.61
C MET A 98 3.49 -81.61 -32.94
N PRO A 99 3.48 -82.55 -33.91
CA PRO A 99 4.70 -83.18 -34.37
C PRO A 99 5.64 -82.17 -35.03
N ALA A 100 6.95 -82.32 -34.81
CA ALA A 100 7.98 -81.48 -35.43
C ALA A 100 8.04 -81.56 -36.98
N SER A 101 7.31 -82.48 -37.59
CA SER A 101 7.17 -82.57 -39.05
C SER A 101 6.17 -81.56 -39.63
N VAL A 102 5.30 -80.99 -38.78
CA VAL A 102 4.31 -79.99 -39.20
C VAL A 102 5.02 -78.67 -39.47
N THR A 103 4.78 -78.10 -40.65
CA THR A 103 5.33 -76.82 -41.10
C THR A 103 4.27 -75.73 -41.23
N ALA A 104 2.98 -76.07 -41.19
CA ALA A 104 1.88 -75.12 -41.20
C ALA A 104 0.68 -75.67 -40.40
N ALA A 105 0.07 -74.83 -39.57
CA ALA A 105 -1.22 -75.12 -38.97
C ALA A 105 -2.13 -73.91 -39.01
N THR A 106 -3.37 -74.11 -39.44
CA THR A 106 -4.41 -73.08 -39.49
C THR A 106 -5.61 -73.60 -38.73
N ILE A 107 -6.09 -72.81 -37.78
CA ILE A 107 -7.26 -73.12 -36.97
C ILE A 107 -8.15 -71.90 -37.06
N SER A 108 -9.39 -72.10 -37.45
CA SER A 108 -10.41 -71.08 -37.43
C SER A 108 -11.58 -71.58 -36.60
N THR A 109 -12.03 -70.78 -35.65
CA THR A 109 -13.36 -70.99 -35.06
C THR A 109 -14.35 -70.04 -35.74
N GLY A 110 -15.64 -70.41 -35.74
CA GLY A 110 -16.67 -69.55 -36.33
C GLY A 110 -17.02 -68.39 -35.41
N ALA A 111 -18.21 -67.82 -35.55
CA ALA A 111 -18.72 -66.85 -34.57
C ALA A 111 -19.29 -67.57 -33.35
N GLY A 112 -19.13 -67.03 -32.15
CA GLY A 112 -19.44 -67.70 -30.89
C GLY A 112 -18.47 -67.25 -29.82
N ASN A 113 -18.71 -67.61 -28.56
CA ASN A 113 -17.74 -67.37 -27.50
C ASN A 113 -16.82 -68.58 -27.39
N ASP A 114 -15.70 -68.54 -28.09
CA ASP A 114 -14.80 -69.68 -28.24
C ASP A 114 -13.70 -69.70 -27.19
N THR A 115 -13.17 -70.88 -26.90
CA THR A 115 -11.99 -71.05 -26.04
C THR A 115 -10.93 -71.88 -26.75
N VAL A 116 -9.75 -71.29 -26.99
CA VAL A 116 -8.61 -71.96 -27.60
C VAL A 116 -7.49 -72.17 -26.59
N ASN A 117 -7.20 -73.42 -26.25
CA ASN A 117 -6.11 -73.81 -25.36
C ASN A 117 -4.89 -74.29 -26.18
N VAL A 118 -3.75 -73.62 -26.06
CA VAL A 118 -2.52 -73.92 -26.80
C VAL A 118 -1.41 -74.34 -25.83
N GLU A 119 -1.18 -75.65 -25.70
CA GLU A 119 -0.13 -76.19 -24.82
C GLU A 119 1.24 -76.24 -25.49
N SER A 120 1.29 -76.63 -26.77
CA SER A 120 2.55 -76.60 -27.54
C SER A 120 2.33 -76.62 -29.05
N THR A 121 3.23 -75.96 -29.78
CA THR A 121 3.25 -75.90 -31.24
C THR A 121 4.55 -76.47 -31.81
N SER A 122 4.56 -76.78 -33.12
CA SER A 122 5.72 -77.39 -33.76
C SER A 122 6.86 -76.38 -33.94
N ALA A 123 8.09 -76.80 -33.64
CA ALA A 123 9.29 -75.97 -33.78
C ALA A 123 9.56 -75.43 -35.20
N THR A 124 8.93 -76.02 -36.23
CA THR A 124 9.09 -75.63 -37.64
C THR A 124 7.83 -75.07 -38.27
N ALA A 125 6.72 -74.98 -37.53
CA ALA A 125 5.44 -74.54 -38.08
C ALA A 125 5.27 -73.03 -38.04
N THR A 126 4.51 -72.51 -39.00
CA THR A 126 3.71 -71.31 -38.79
C THR A 126 2.33 -71.76 -38.33
N THR A 127 1.95 -71.40 -37.11
CA THR A 127 0.63 -71.67 -36.52
C THR A 127 -0.18 -70.39 -36.57
N THR A 128 -1.29 -70.40 -37.32
CA THR A 128 -2.26 -69.32 -37.37
C THR A 128 -3.55 -69.80 -36.71
N ILE A 129 -4.04 -69.05 -35.73
CA ILE A 129 -5.32 -69.31 -35.06
C ILE A 129 -6.15 -68.05 -35.19
N GLU A 130 -7.36 -68.18 -35.72
CA GLU A 130 -8.28 -67.08 -35.89
C GLU A 130 -9.60 -67.47 -35.23
N THR A 131 -10.12 -66.66 -34.32
CA THR A 131 -11.48 -66.82 -33.81
C THR A 131 -12.41 -65.83 -34.52
N GLY A 132 -13.70 -66.15 -34.60
CA GLY A 132 -14.69 -65.31 -35.28
C GLY A 132 -15.23 -64.22 -34.36
N ALA A 133 -16.43 -63.72 -34.63
CA ALA A 133 -17.07 -62.73 -33.76
C ALA A 133 -17.64 -63.38 -32.49
N GLY A 134 -17.48 -62.74 -31.34
CA GLY A 134 -17.88 -63.20 -30.02
C GLY A 134 -16.84 -62.82 -28.98
N ASN A 135 -17.04 -63.21 -27.72
CA ASN A 135 -16.08 -62.97 -26.65
C ASN A 135 -15.24 -64.23 -26.44
N ASP A 136 -14.06 -64.27 -27.04
CA ASP A 136 -13.19 -65.43 -27.15
C ASP A 136 -12.07 -65.45 -26.10
N ILE A 137 -11.56 -66.64 -25.78
CA ILE A 137 -10.49 -66.84 -24.80
C ILE A 137 -9.37 -67.70 -25.39
N TYR A 138 -8.16 -67.16 -25.45
CA TYR A 138 -6.94 -67.89 -25.79
C TYR A 138 -6.13 -68.21 -24.53
N ASN A 139 -6.02 -69.49 -24.16
CA ASN A 139 -5.13 -69.95 -23.10
C ASN A 139 -3.83 -70.47 -23.70
N ILE A 140 -2.75 -69.71 -23.58
CA ILE A 140 -1.49 -69.96 -24.29
C ILE A 140 -0.39 -70.34 -23.30
N ASN A 141 0.13 -71.56 -23.39
CA ASN A 141 1.36 -71.95 -22.71
C ASN A 141 2.57 -71.46 -23.53
N ALA A 142 2.96 -70.19 -23.35
CA ALA A 142 4.03 -69.54 -24.11
C ALA A 142 5.39 -70.25 -23.99
N SER A 143 5.61 -70.94 -22.87
CA SER A 143 6.78 -71.78 -22.62
C SER A 143 6.79 -73.11 -23.38
N GLY A 144 5.67 -73.51 -23.98
CA GLY A 144 5.53 -74.70 -24.81
C GLY A 144 5.56 -74.44 -26.32
N LEU A 145 5.56 -73.18 -26.75
CA LEU A 145 5.49 -72.81 -28.16
C LEU A 145 6.77 -73.12 -28.95
N GLY A 146 6.59 -73.44 -30.23
CA GLY A 146 7.63 -73.58 -31.24
C GLY A 146 7.26 -72.82 -32.52
N GLY A 147 8.21 -72.66 -33.45
CA GLY A 147 7.90 -72.08 -34.77
C GLY A 147 7.51 -70.60 -34.69
N ALA A 148 6.61 -70.13 -35.56
CA ALA A 148 6.02 -68.80 -35.52
C ALA A 148 4.52 -68.93 -35.24
N ASN A 149 3.97 -68.09 -34.36
CA ASN A 149 2.57 -68.19 -33.91
C ASN A 149 1.87 -66.84 -34.11
N GLN A 150 0.72 -66.85 -34.79
CA GLN A 150 -0.10 -65.68 -35.10
C GLN A 150 -1.53 -65.97 -34.68
N PHE A 151 -1.99 -65.37 -33.59
CA PHE A 151 -3.33 -65.56 -33.06
C PHE A 151 -4.10 -64.26 -33.19
N SER A 152 -5.28 -64.30 -33.78
CA SER A 152 -6.12 -63.12 -33.99
C SER A 152 -7.55 -63.42 -33.58
N ALA A 153 -8.12 -62.57 -32.74
CA ALA A 153 -9.53 -62.62 -32.44
C ALA A 153 -10.35 -61.75 -33.40
N GLY A 154 -11.67 -61.74 -33.22
CA GLY A 154 -12.64 -61.22 -34.18
C GLY A 154 -13.24 -59.88 -33.75
N ASP A 155 -14.58 -59.80 -33.76
CA ASP A 155 -15.32 -58.68 -33.18
C ASP A 155 -15.86 -59.16 -31.82
N GLY A 156 -15.60 -58.45 -30.72
CA GLY A 156 -16.11 -58.77 -29.39
C GLY A 156 -15.12 -58.40 -28.29
N ASP A 157 -15.33 -58.89 -27.06
CA ASP A 157 -14.37 -58.67 -25.97
C ASP A 157 -13.52 -59.93 -25.77
N ASP A 158 -12.31 -59.92 -26.32
CA ASP A 158 -11.45 -61.09 -26.43
C ASP A 158 -10.30 -61.09 -25.41
N LYS A 159 -9.94 -62.28 -24.90
CA LYS A 159 -8.90 -62.42 -23.87
C LYS A 159 -7.79 -63.39 -24.25
N PHE A 160 -6.54 -62.94 -24.18
CA PHE A 160 -5.33 -63.74 -24.38
C PHE A 160 -4.57 -63.97 -23.09
N ASN A 161 -4.72 -65.16 -22.50
CA ASN A 161 -3.99 -65.60 -21.32
C ASN A 161 -2.62 -66.19 -21.70
N VAL A 162 -1.56 -65.38 -21.64
CA VAL A 162 -0.18 -65.76 -21.97
C VAL A 162 0.54 -66.27 -20.72
N ASN A 163 0.61 -67.60 -20.57
CA ASN A 163 1.19 -68.26 -19.41
C ASN A 163 2.67 -68.62 -19.62
N ILE A 164 3.55 -68.02 -18.82
CA ILE A 164 4.99 -68.30 -18.80
C ILE A 164 5.30 -69.32 -17.69
N THR A 165 5.33 -70.60 -18.07
CA THR A 165 5.42 -71.72 -17.13
C THR A 165 6.85 -72.20 -16.83
N THR A 166 7.86 -71.69 -17.54
CA THR A 166 9.27 -72.08 -17.35
C THR A 166 10.23 -70.90 -17.49
N ALA A 167 11.42 -71.00 -16.92
CA ALA A 167 12.48 -69.98 -17.02
C ALA A 167 13.03 -69.74 -18.45
N ALA A 168 12.54 -70.49 -19.45
CA ALA A 168 12.82 -70.18 -20.85
C ALA A 168 11.95 -69.04 -21.39
N GLY A 169 10.92 -68.59 -20.64
CA GLY A 169 10.04 -67.52 -21.08
C GLY A 169 9.11 -67.94 -22.21
N ILE A 170 8.81 -66.99 -23.09
CA ILE A 170 8.20 -67.18 -24.40
C ILE A 170 9.24 -67.84 -25.32
N ARG A 171 9.00 -69.09 -25.74
CA ARG A 171 10.02 -69.88 -26.48
C ARG A 171 10.09 -69.60 -27.98
N ALA A 172 9.04 -69.02 -28.54
CA ALA A 172 8.86 -68.83 -29.98
C ALA A 172 8.16 -67.48 -30.25
N PRO A 173 8.42 -66.81 -31.38
CA PRO A 173 7.70 -65.60 -31.76
C PRO A 173 6.18 -65.80 -31.68
N LEU A 174 5.51 -64.87 -31.01
CA LEU A 174 4.08 -64.85 -30.79
C LEU A 174 3.54 -63.47 -31.16
N SER A 175 2.55 -63.45 -32.06
CA SER A 175 1.80 -62.25 -32.44
C SER A 175 0.35 -62.45 -32.03
N LEU A 176 -0.20 -61.49 -31.30
CA LEU A 176 -1.59 -61.45 -30.85
C LEU A 176 -2.26 -60.23 -31.49
N SER A 177 -3.49 -60.39 -31.96
CA SER A 177 -4.32 -59.31 -32.48
C SER A 177 -5.72 -59.44 -31.90
N GLY A 178 -6.25 -58.38 -31.30
CA GLY A 178 -7.66 -58.35 -30.84
C GLY A 178 -8.66 -58.40 -32.00
N GLY A 179 -8.28 -57.91 -33.20
CA GLY A 179 -9.13 -57.98 -34.38
C GLY A 179 -9.77 -56.63 -34.70
N ALA A 180 -11.10 -56.60 -34.77
CA ALA A 180 -11.83 -55.38 -35.10
C ALA A 180 -11.89 -54.47 -33.88
N ASN A 181 -11.20 -53.37 -34.01
CA ASN A 181 -11.13 -52.30 -33.04
C ASN A 181 -12.52 -51.78 -32.59
N ASP A 182 -12.82 -51.95 -31.31
CA ASP A 182 -14.04 -51.47 -30.63
C ASP A 182 -13.78 -50.27 -29.69
N PHE A 183 -12.66 -49.54 -29.87
CA PHE A 183 -12.26 -48.40 -29.04
C PHE A 183 -13.42 -47.47 -28.70
N GLY A 184 -13.81 -47.49 -27.43
CA GLY A 184 -14.50 -46.41 -26.71
C GLY A 184 -15.80 -45.93 -27.35
N GLY A 185 -16.94 -46.44 -26.88
CA GLY A 185 -18.20 -45.74 -27.15
C GLY A 185 -19.53 -46.37 -26.70
N GLY A 186 -19.57 -47.62 -26.21
CA GLY A 186 -20.82 -48.10 -25.62
C GLY A 186 -20.89 -49.58 -25.28
N LEU A 187 -21.25 -49.86 -24.04
CA LEU A 187 -21.87 -51.10 -23.53
C LEU A 187 -21.14 -52.45 -23.77
N GLY A 188 -19.96 -52.47 -24.40
CA GLY A 188 -19.03 -53.61 -24.54
C GLY A 188 -17.80 -53.48 -23.62
N GLY A 189 -17.05 -54.58 -23.48
CA GLY A 189 -15.79 -54.70 -22.73
C GLY A 189 -14.58 -54.19 -23.51
N ARG A 190 -13.45 -54.90 -23.41
CA ARG A 190 -12.13 -54.55 -24.01
C ARG A 190 -11.41 -55.85 -24.39
N ASP A 191 -10.64 -55.84 -25.48
CA ASP A 191 -9.68 -56.91 -25.70
C ASP A 191 -8.55 -56.79 -24.68
N GLU A 192 -8.17 -57.93 -24.13
CA GLU A 192 -7.24 -58.05 -23.02
C GLU A 192 -6.14 -59.06 -23.35
N VAL A 193 -4.89 -58.68 -23.11
CA VAL A 193 -3.78 -59.62 -23.01
C VAL A 193 -3.38 -59.70 -21.54
N GLU A 194 -3.37 -60.90 -20.97
CA GLU A 194 -2.94 -61.15 -19.60
C GLU A 194 -1.64 -61.98 -19.63
N ILE A 195 -0.51 -61.36 -19.26
CA ILE A 195 0.80 -62.02 -19.16
C ILE A 195 0.99 -62.52 -17.74
N ASN A 196 0.99 -63.84 -17.59
CA ASN A 196 1.07 -64.53 -16.32
C ASN A 196 2.43 -65.20 -16.13
N GLU A 197 3.23 -64.71 -15.18
CA GLU A 197 4.49 -65.35 -14.81
C GLU A 197 4.30 -66.46 -13.76
N LEU A 198 5.08 -67.54 -13.87
CA LEU A 198 5.13 -68.55 -12.81
C LEU A 198 5.98 -68.07 -11.62
N ALA A 199 5.50 -68.30 -10.41
CA ALA A 199 6.27 -68.01 -9.20
C ALA A 199 7.65 -68.69 -9.20
N GLY A 200 8.70 -67.92 -8.91
CA GLY A 200 10.08 -68.41 -8.79
C GLY A 200 10.99 -68.20 -10.01
N LEU A 201 10.57 -67.40 -11.00
CA LEU A 201 11.40 -66.99 -12.15
C LEU A 201 12.48 -65.95 -11.82
N GLY A 202 12.43 -65.31 -10.65
CA GLY A 202 13.33 -64.21 -10.28
C GLY A 202 12.85 -62.88 -10.87
N ALA A 203 13.63 -61.80 -10.67
CA ALA A 203 13.29 -60.49 -11.20
C ALA A 203 13.46 -60.44 -12.74
N VAL A 204 12.43 -59.98 -13.45
CA VAL A 204 12.40 -59.89 -14.91
C VAL A 204 12.63 -58.46 -15.39
N PRO A 205 13.53 -58.23 -16.36
CA PRO A 205 13.64 -56.97 -17.07
C PRO A 205 12.71 -56.97 -18.30
N LEU A 206 11.53 -56.37 -18.17
CA LEU A 206 10.55 -56.24 -19.25
C LEU A 206 10.67 -54.87 -19.92
N THR A 207 10.60 -54.83 -21.25
CA THR A 207 10.46 -53.60 -22.02
C THR A 207 9.21 -53.67 -22.87
N LEU A 208 8.29 -52.74 -22.60
CA LEU A 208 7.05 -52.52 -23.36
C LEU A 208 7.26 -51.31 -24.25
N THR A 209 7.09 -51.46 -25.57
CA THR A 209 7.31 -50.36 -26.52
C THR A 209 6.10 -50.20 -27.42
N TYR A 210 5.49 -49.02 -27.37
CA TYR A 210 4.41 -48.64 -28.28
C TYR A 210 4.96 -48.46 -29.69
N THR A 211 4.35 -49.07 -30.69
CA THR A 211 4.84 -49.03 -32.08
C THR A 211 4.08 -48.05 -32.97
N GLY A 212 3.11 -47.32 -32.41
CA GLY A 212 2.21 -46.40 -33.12
C GLY A 212 0.87 -47.06 -33.48
N GLY A 213 -0.21 -46.28 -33.49
CA GLY A 213 -1.57 -46.83 -33.61
C GLY A 213 -1.90 -47.70 -32.40
N SER A 214 -2.36 -48.93 -32.64
CA SER A 214 -2.75 -49.93 -31.64
C SER A 214 -1.67 -50.94 -31.26
N GLY A 215 -0.45 -50.79 -31.79
CA GLY A 215 0.60 -51.77 -31.61
C GLY A 215 1.44 -51.56 -30.35
N LEU A 216 1.78 -52.67 -29.69
CA LEU A 216 2.69 -52.78 -28.55
C LEU A 216 3.61 -53.99 -28.73
N THR A 217 4.87 -53.88 -28.30
CA THR A 217 5.78 -55.03 -28.22
C THR A 217 6.29 -55.24 -26.81
N ALA A 218 6.37 -56.51 -26.40
CA ALA A 218 6.91 -56.93 -25.12
C ALA A 218 8.21 -57.73 -25.32
N ALA A 219 9.32 -57.19 -24.85
CA ALA A 219 10.66 -57.77 -24.91
C ALA A 219 11.21 -58.03 -23.51
N GLY A 220 12.06 -59.06 -23.36
CA GLY A 220 12.64 -59.44 -22.06
C GLY A 220 12.04 -60.70 -21.44
N LEU A 221 10.87 -61.13 -21.93
CA LEU A 221 10.20 -62.38 -21.55
C LEU A 221 10.69 -63.61 -22.34
N GLY A 222 11.83 -63.54 -23.03
CA GLY A 222 12.30 -64.58 -23.96
C GLY A 222 12.27 -64.09 -25.41
N GLN A 223 11.53 -64.77 -26.29
CA GLN A 223 11.24 -64.27 -27.64
C GLN A 223 10.29 -63.07 -27.59
N LEU A 224 10.31 -62.25 -28.66
CA LEU A 224 9.45 -61.07 -28.79
C LEU A 224 7.97 -61.48 -28.84
N LEU A 225 7.15 -60.79 -28.04
CA LEU A 225 5.70 -60.80 -28.15
C LEU A 225 5.25 -59.51 -28.83
N THR A 226 4.45 -59.64 -29.88
CA THR A 226 3.80 -58.52 -30.58
C THR A 226 2.31 -58.56 -30.28
N ILE A 227 1.77 -57.40 -29.90
CA ILE A 227 0.37 -57.20 -29.56
C ILE A 227 -0.13 -56.07 -30.47
N ASP A 228 -1.26 -56.25 -31.12
CA ASP A 228 -1.90 -55.24 -31.95
C ASP A 228 -3.41 -55.25 -31.69
N THR A 229 -4.06 -54.10 -31.89
CA THR A 229 -5.52 -53.94 -31.75
C THR A 229 -6.06 -54.50 -30.44
N VAL A 230 -5.34 -54.33 -29.33
CA VAL A 230 -5.77 -54.73 -27.99
C VAL A 230 -5.83 -53.47 -27.13
N GLU A 231 -6.82 -53.39 -26.24
CA GLU A 231 -7.09 -52.21 -25.43
C GLU A 231 -6.46 -52.28 -24.03
N THR A 232 -6.21 -53.49 -23.51
CA THR A 232 -5.65 -53.68 -22.16
C THR A 232 -4.54 -54.73 -22.16
N LEU A 233 -3.40 -54.40 -21.55
CA LEU A 233 -2.36 -55.38 -21.21
C LEU A 233 -2.23 -55.45 -19.69
N ASP A 234 -2.56 -56.60 -19.10
CA ASP A 234 -2.28 -56.91 -17.70
C ASP A 234 -0.98 -57.74 -17.60
N TYR A 235 -0.02 -57.27 -16.81
CA TYR A 235 1.22 -57.96 -16.50
C TYR A 235 1.26 -58.36 -15.03
N ASN A 236 1.16 -59.67 -14.80
CA ASN A 236 1.17 -60.29 -13.48
C ASN A 236 2.55 -60.87 -13.14
N GLY A 237 3.43 -60.04 -12.57
CA GLY A 237 4.77 -60.43 -12.11
C GLY A 237 4.76 -61.26 -10.83
N ALA A 238 4.99 -62.58 -10.93
CA ALA A 238 4.98 -63.51 -9.78
C ALA A 238 6.40 -63.92 -9.28
N GLY A 239 7.46 -63.46 -9.95
CA GLY A 239 8.82 -64.00 -9.87
C GLY A 239 9.80 -63.28 -8.92
N GLY A 240 9.60 -62.01 -8.60
CA GLY A 240 10.52 -61.16 -7.84
C GLY A 240 10.17 -59.67 -7.90
N ASN A 241 11.14 -58.80 -7.60
CA ASN A 241 11.01 -57.35 -7.76
C ASN A 241 11.31 -56.98 -9.22
N ASP A 242 10.29 -57.02 -10.08
CA ASP A 242 10.46 -56.85 -11.54
C ASP A 242 10.79 -55.40 -11.93
N ARG A 243 11.36 -55.24 -13.13
CA ARG A 243 11.71 -53.94 -13.70
C ARG A 243 11.11 -53.81 -15.09
N VAL A 244 10.10 -52.97 -15.20
CA VAL A 244 9.40 -52.68 -16.45
C VAL A 244 9.85 -51.32 -16.96
N THR A 245 10.27 -51.28 -18.23
CA THR A 245 10.50 -50.06 -18.99
C THR A 245 9.38 -49.89 -20.00
N VAL A 246 8.62 -48.80 -19.92
CA VAL A 246 7.65 -48.43 -20.94
C VAL A 246 8.25 -47.34 -21.82
N VAL A 247 8.19 -47.56 -23.14
CA VAL A 247 8.77 -46.67 -24.15
C VAL A 247 7.66 -46.19 -25.07
N GLY A 248 7.60 -44.88 -25.26
CA GLY A 248 6.73 -44.24 -26.24
C GLY A 248 7.02 -44.66 -27.69
N THR A 249 6.28 -44.07 -28.62
CA THR A 249 6.51 -44.19 -30.06
C THR A 249 7.65 -43.27 -30.52
N SER A 250 7.95 -43.29 -31.82
CA SER A 250 8.90 -42.32 -32.41
C SER A 250 8.25 -40.97 -32.79
N ALA A 251 6.99 -40.75 -32.42
CA ALA A 251 6.26 -39.50 -32.57
C ALA A 251 6.11 -38.83 -31.21
N SER A 252 5.64 -37.58 -31.17
CA SER A 252 5.36 -36.91 -29.91
C SER A 252 4.25 -37.63 -29.14
N ASP A 253 4.58 -38.16 -27.96
CA ASP A 253 3.67 -38.89 -27.10
C ASP A 253 3.29 -38.10 -25.85
N SER A 254 2.09 -38.40 -25.33
CA SER A 254 1.70 -38.11 -23.95
C SER A 254 1.64 -39.45 -23.22
N LEU A 255 2.55 -39.69 -22.29
CA LEU A 255 2.54 -40.91 -21.47
C LEU A 255 2.07 -40.55 -20.07
N THR A 256 1.10 -41.28 -19.53
CA THR A 256 0.62 -41.11 -18.16
C THR A 256 1.04 -42.32 -17.34
N ALA A 257 1.72 -42.09 -16.22
CA ALA A 257 2.07 -43.12 -15.24
C ALA A 257 1.31 -42.83 -13.93
N ALA A 258 0.47 -43.78 -13.53
CA ALA A 258 -0.30 -43.71 -12.29
C ALA A 258 0.12 -44.87 -11.38
N PRO A 259 1.12 -44.69 -10.49
CA PRO A 259 1.41 -45.68 -9.47
C PRO A 259 0.21 -45.83 -8.52
N VAL A 260 -0.28 -47.06 -8.33
CA VAL A 260 -1.48 -47.36 -7.51
C VAL A 260 -1.16 -48.24 -6.30
N GLY A 261 0.10 -48.65 -6.15
CA GLY A 261 0.59 -49.36 -4.98
C GLY A 261 2.12 -49.51 -4.98
N ALA A 262 2.68 -50.08 -3.91
CA ALA A 262 4.12 -50.23 -3.70
C ALA A 262 4.85 -51.09 -4.77
N GLY A 263 4.11 -51.83 -5.59
CA GLY A 263 4.61 -52.67 -6.68
C GLY A 263 3.65 -52.76 -7.86
N ARG A 264 2.67 -51.84 -7.95
CA ARG A 264 1.67 -51.80 -9.03
C ARG A 264 1.55 -50.40 -9.61
N ALA A 265 1.51 -50.29 -10.93
CA ALA A 265 1.28 -49.03 -11.63
C ALA A 265 0.49 -49.24 -12.91
N LEU A 266 -0.32 -48.26 -13.25
CA LEU A 266 -0.97 -48.16 -14.55
C LEU A 266 -0.16 -47.24 -15.46
N VAL A 267 -0.07 -47.58 -16.73
CA VAL A 267 0.56 -46.72 -17.74
C VAL A 267 -0.33 -46.59 -18.96
N PHE A 268 -0.57 -45.36 -19.37
CA PHE A 268 -1.42 -45.01 -20.49
C PHE A 268 -0.61 -44.29 -21.55
N SER A 269 -0.89 -44.55 -22.82
CA SER A 269 -0.38 -43.75 -23.93
C SER A 269 -1.53 -42.93 -24.51
N GLY A 270 -1.31 -41.64 -24.77
CA GLY A 270 -2.30 -40.75 -25.38
C GLY A 270 -3.52 -40.46 -24.49
N GLY A 271 -4.67 -40.24 -25.15
CA GLY A 271 -5.90 -39.81 -24.50
C GLY A 271 -5.93 -38.30 -24.22
N GLN A 272 -6.66 -37.90 -23.18
CA GLN A 272 -6.75 -36.53 -22.67
C GLN A 272 -6.28 -36.47 -21.21
N PRO A 273 -4.97 -36.67 -20.92
CA PRO A 273 -4.48 -36.55 -19.55
C PRO A 273 -4.63 -35.11 -19.03
N PHE A 274 -4.87 -34.99 -17.73
CA PHE A 274 -5.02 -33.74 -17.02
C PHE A 274 -3.70 -32.97 -16.99
N HIS A 275 -3.75 -31.76 -17.53
CA HIS A 275 -2.62 -30.86 -17.66
C HIS A 275 -2.59 -29.81 -16.55
N ALA A 276 -3.69 -29.09 -16.34
CA ALA A 276 -3.93 -28.13 -15.26
C ALA A 276 -5.33 -27.52 -15.38
N PRO A 277 -5.84 -26.84 -14.33
CA PRO A 277 -7.00 -25.96 -14.44
C PRO A 277 -6.82 -24.93 -15.59
N PRO A 278 -7.90 -24.54 -16.29
CA PRO A 278 -9.31 -24.73 -15.96
C PRO A 278 -9.91 -26.05 -16.45
N GLN A 279 -9.07 -27.03 -16.84
CA GLN A 279 -9.58 -28.38 -17.15
C GLN A 279 -10.29 -28.97 -15.92
N VAL A 280 -11.32 -29.76 -16.16
CA VAL A 280 -12.03 -30.49 -15.11
C VAL A 280 -11.45 -31.90 -15.05
N TRP A 281 -10.89 -32.28 -13.90
CA TRP A 281 -10.26 -33.61 -13.68
C TRP A 281 -11.10 -34.77 -14.20
N THR A 282 -12.40 -34.80 -13.85
CA THR A 282 -13.31 -35.89 -14.22
C THR A 282 -13.54 -36.03 -15.73
N ASP A 283 -13.21 -35.00 -16.51
CA ASP A 283 -13.35 -35.01 -17.97
C ASP A 283 -12.04 -35.36 -18.68
N GLN A 284 -10.91 -35.43 -17.96
CA GLN A 284 -9.57 -35.65 -18.51
C GLN A 284 -9.15 -37.13 -18.38
N LEU A 285 -9.70 -37.98 -19.26
CA LEU A 285 -9.43 -39.41 -19.31
C LEU A 285 -8.14 -39.72 -20.10
N PRO A 286 -7.10 -40.35 -19.51
CA PRO A 286 -5.95 -40.84 -20.25
C PRO A 286 -6.26 -42.15 -20.99
N GLY A 287 -5.38 -42.56 -21.90
CA GLY A 287 -5.42 -43.89 -22.50
C GLY A 287 -6.61 -44.15 -23.43
N VAL A 288 -7.04 -45.40 -23.53
CA VAL A 288 -8.14 -45.84 -24.42
C VAL A 288 -9.45 -45.12 -24.10
N ALA A 289 -9.75 -44.92 -22.81
CA ALA A 289 -10.93 -44.17 -22.37
C ALA A 289 -10.94 -42.71 -22.88
N GLY A 290 -9.75 -42.12 -23.04
CA GLY A 290 -9.54 -40.80 -23.65
C GLY A 290 -9.50 -40.77 -25.18
N GLY A 291 -9.74 -41.90 -25.85
CA GLY A 291 -9.67 -42.04 -27.30
C GLY A 291 -8.28 -42.38 -27.86
N SER A 292 -7.34 -42.83 -27.01
CA SER A 292 -6.08 -43.36 -27.50
C SER A 292 -6.28 -44.70 -28.24
N PRO A 293 -5.55 -44.94 -29.34
CA PRO A 293 -5.58 -46.24 -30.00
C PRO A 293 -4.65 -47.28 -29.37
N GLY A 294 -3.72 -46.89 -28.48
CA GLY A 294 -2.77 -47.84 -27.86
C GLY A 294 -3.32 -48.47 -26.58
N PRO A 295 -2.90 -49.70 -26.22
CA PRO A 295 -3.37 -50.38 -25.02
C PRO A 295 -3.01 -49.62 -23.73
N ASP A 296 -3.92 -49.69 -22.76
CA ASP A 296 -3.68 -49.31 -21.37
C ASP A 296 -2.97 -50.46 -20.64
N LEU A 297 -1.96 -50.15 -19.85
CA LEU A 297 -1.10 -51.15 -19.20
C LEU A 297 -1.39 -51.21 -17.70
N ASP A 298 -1.69 -52.39 -17.18
CA ASP A 298 -1.72 -52.70 -15.74
C ASP A 298 -0.49 -53.54 -15.40
N LEU A 299 0.38 -53.00 -14.54
CA LEU A 299 1.68 -53.60 -14.26
C LEU A 299 1.79 -53.93 -12.77
N ASP A 300 1.79 -55.21 -12.41
CA ASP A 300 1.97 -55.69 -11.04
C ASP A 300 3.29 -56.46 -10.85
N GLY A 301 3.72 -56.65 -9.60
CA GLY A 301 4.96 -57.35 -9.25
C GLY A 301 6.24 -56.49 -9.35
N LEU A 302 6.10 -55.18 -9.40
CA LEU A 302 7.21 -54.25 -9.63
C LEU A 302 8.10 -54.05 -8.40
N ALA A 303 9.39 -53.80 -8.64
CA ALA A 303 10.31 -53.30 -7.61
C ALA A 303 9.92 -51.88 -7.16
N ASN A 304 9.68 -51.65 -5.88
CA ASN A 304 9.27 -50.33 -5.37
C ASN A 304 10.15 -49.15 -5.85
N LEU A 305 11.49 -49.28 -5.83
CA LEU A 305 12.40 -48.16 -6.14
C LEU A 305 12.76 -48.00 -7.63
N ALA A 306 12.83 -49.11 -8.37
CA ALA A 306 13.38 -49.14 -9.74
C ALA A 306 12.50 -49.97 -10.70
N GLY A 307 11.25 -50.22 -10.29
CA GLY A 307 10.35 -51.16 -10.95
C GLY A 307 9.67 -50.58 -12.16
N LEU A 308 9.43 -49.26 -12.19
CA LEU A 308 8.89 -48.58 -13.36
C LEU A 308 9.89 -47.55 -13.88
N THR A 309 10.22 -47.65 -15.17
CA THR A 309 10.95 -46.64 -15.93
C THR A 309 10.14 -46.23 -17.15
N ILE A 310 9.91 -44.94 -17.34
CA ILE A 310 9.24 -44.39 -18.52
C ILE A 310 10.28 -43.68 -19.40
N ARG A 311 10.24 -43.94 -20.70
CA ARG A 311 11.14 -43.34 -21.70
C ARG A 311 10.36 -42.80 -22.88
N ASP A 312 10.86 -41.75 -23.50
CA ASP A 312 10.42 -41.39 -24.85
C ASP A 312 10.90 -42.45 -25.85
N GLY A 313 10.13 -42.67 -26.92
CA GLY A 313 10.57 -43.46 -28.07
C GLY A 313 11.21 -42.59 -29.15
N GLY A 314 11.40 -41.30 -28.86
CA GLY A 314 11.82 -40.23 -29.75
C GLY A 314 10.63 -39.37 -30.20
N GLY A 315 10.85 -38.06 -30.31
CA GLY A 315 9.80 -37.10 -30.62
C GLY A 315 10.33 -35.70 -30.33
N ALA A 316 9.59 -34.66 -30.76
CA ALA A 316 10.02 -33.28 -30.52
C ALA A 316 9.31 -32.62 -29.33
N ALA A 317 8.29 -33.28 -28.77
CA ALA A 317 7.39 -32.70 -27.78
C ALA A 317 6.76 -33.77 -26.85
N ASP A 318 7.56 -34.77 -26.45
CA ASP A 318 7.10 -35.86 -25.59
C ASP A 318 6.84 -35.38 -24.16
N ARG A 319 5.71 -35.76 -23.58
CA ARG A 319 5.32 -35.39 -22.22
C ARG A 319 5.07 -36.60 -21.35
N LEU A 320 5.52 -36.51 -20.09
CA LEU A 320 5.20 -37.46 -19.04
C LEU A 320 4.24 -36.81 -18.04
N TYR A 321 3.12 -37.48 -17.77
CA TYR A 321 2.19 -37.16 -16.69
C TYR A 321 2.36 -38.18 -15.58
N VAL A 322 2.58 -37.75 -14.35
CA VAL A 322 2.62 -38.61 -13.17
C VAL A 322 1.44 -38.26 -12.29
N TYR A 323 0.60 -39.24 -11.99
CA TYR A 323 -0.59 -39.05 -11.16
C TYR A 323 -0.37 -39.69 -9.79
N GLY A 324 -0.60 -38.91 -8.72
CA GLY A 324 -0.68 -39.39 -7.35
C GLY A 324 -2.07 -39.92 -6.99
N GLN A 325 -2.28 -40.19 -5.71
CA GLN A 325 -3.53 -40.80 -5.26
C GLN A 325 -4.62 -39.74 -5.16
N THR A 326 -5.88 -40.12 -5.46
CA THR A 326 -7.00 -39.17 -5.45
C THR A 326 -8.13 -39.67 -4.56
N ALA A 327 -8.78 -38.76 -3.85
CA ALA A 327 -10.01 -39.04 -3.12
C ALA A 327 -11.25 -39.03 -4.04
N ALA A 328 -11.10 -38.52 -5.26
CA ALA A 328 -12.08 -38.57 -6.34
C ALA A 328 -11.52 -39.37 -7.52
N GLY A 329 -11.86 -40.66 -7.57
CA GLY A 329 -11.46 -41.56 -8.64
C GLY A 329 -11.84 -41.05 -10.03
N LEU A 330 -11.08 -41.46 -11.04
CA LEU A 330 -11.31 -41.04 -12.42
C LEU A 330 -12.18 -42.09 -13.12
N SER A 331 -13.37 -41.70 -13.58
CA SER A 331 -14.34 -42.61 -14.18
C SER A 331 -14.72 -42.23 -15.60
N ASP A 332 -14.78 -43.22 -16.48
CA ASP A 332 -15.27 -43.07 -17.86
C ASP A 332 -16.79 -43.32 -18.01
N GLY A 333 -17.46 -43.65 -16.90
CA GLY A 333 -18.91 -43.91 -16.85
C GLY A 333 -19.35 -45.25 -17.45
N ASN A 334 -18.42 -46.10 -17.90
CA ASN A 334 -18.75 -47.42 -18.43
C ASN A 334 -19.05 -48.44 -17.32
N SER A 335 -19.58 -49.60 -17.69
CA SER A 335 -19.92 -50.67 -16.73
C SER A 335 -18.84 -51.76 -16.60
N PHE A 336 -17.78 -51.71 -17.41
CA PHE A 336 -16.66 -52.65 -17.33
C PHE A 336 -15.63 -52.17 -16.30
N ASP A 337 -14.87 -53.10 -15.73
CA ASP A 337 -13.89 -52.84 -14.68
C ASP A 337 -12.51 -53.32 -15.16
N PRO A 338 -11.77 -52.49 -15.91
CA PRO A 338 -10.55 -52.93 -16.61
C PRO A 338 -9.38 -53.19 -15.66
N PHE A 339 -9.39 -52.59 -14.48
CA PHE A 339 -8.25 -52.60 -13.53
C PHE A 339 -8.65 -53.10 -12.14
N GLY A 340 -9.88 -53.58 -11.95
CA GLY A 340 -10.34 -54.17 -10.68
C GLY A 340 -10.64 -53.16 -9.57
N PHE A 341 -10.88 -51.89 -9.89
CA PHE A 341 -11.28 -50.85 -8.92
C PHE A 341 -12.81 -50.76 -8.78
N GLY A 342 -13.53 -51.19 -9.82
CA GLY A 342 -14.98 -51.16 -9.90
C GLY A 342 -15.47 -50.67 -11.27
N PRO A 343 -16.76 -50.86 -11.59
CA PRO A 343 -17.32 -50.50 -12.88
C PRO A 343 -17.06 -49.04 -13.28
N GLY A 344 -16.40 -48.85 -14.42
CA GLY A 344 -16.12 -47.56 -15.04
C GLY A 344 -15.00 -46.76 -14.41
N LEU A 345 -14.25 -47.31 -13.44
CA LEU A 345 -13.11 -46.63 -12.83
C LEU A 345 -11.82 -46.93 -13.61
N ILE A 346 -11.15 -45.87 -14.02
CA ILE A 346 -9.83 -45.88 -14.64
C ILE A 346 -8.74 -45.66 -13.57
N LEU A 347 -9.05 -44.87 -12.53
CA LEU A 347 -8.23 -44.68 -11.33
C LEU A 347 -9.11 -44.77 -10.09
N ASP A 348 -8.62 -45.45 -9.06
CA ASP A 348 -9.33 -45.72 -7.81
C ASP A 348 -9.53 -44.47 -6.94
N ASP A 349 -10.55 -44.50 -6.07
CA ASP A 349 -10.74 -43.51 -5.00
C ASP A 349 -10.17 -44.04 -3.67
N VAL A 350 -8.97 -43.63 -3.29
CA VAL A 350 -8.28 -44.20 -2.11
C VAL A 350 -8.84 -43.71 -0.77
N GLY A 351 -9.82 -42.81 -0.82
CA GLY A 351 -10.42 -42.14 0.33
C GLY A 351 -9.57 -40.99 0.87
N ALA A 352 -10.23 -40.01 1.49
CA ALA A 352 -9.66 -38.73 1.89
C ALA A 352 -8.28 -38.81 2.58
N SER A 353 -8.12 -39.67 3.59
CA SER A 353 -6.88 -39.71 4.39
C SER A 353 -5.65 -40.27 3.67
N ALA A 354 -5.85 -40.96 2.54
CA ALA A 354 -4.79 -41.58 1.76
C ALA A 354 -4.50 -40.83 0.46
N ALA A 355 -5.20 -39.72 0.19
CA ALA A 355 -4.90 -38.83 -0.93
C ALA A 355 -3.73 -37.88 -0.60
N TYR A 356 -3.58 -37.52 0.69
CA TYR A 356 -2.50 -36.65 1.17
C TYR A 356 -1.14 -37.35 1.11
N ASP A 357 -0.28 -36.90 0.20
CA ASP A 357 0.97 -37.52 -0.20
C ASP A 357 2.20 -36.63 0.07
N ALA A 358 3.32 -37.29 0.35
CA ALA A 358 4.64 -36.66 0.28
C ALA A 358 5.28 -37.02 -1.06
N VAL A 359 5.52 -36.01 -1.90
CA VAL A 359 5.99 -36.16 -3.28
C VAL A 359 7.39 -35.56 -3.41
N SER A 360 8.29 -36.26 -4.11
CA SER A 360 9.60 -35.75 -4.48
C SER A 360 9.85 -35.86 -5.98
N VAL A 361 10.27 -34.77 -6.60
CA VAL A 361 10.44 -34.63 -8.05
C VAL A 361 11.88 -34.23 -8.38
N SER A 362 12.48 -34.87 -9.38
CA SER A 362 13.86 -34.63 -9.81
C SER A 362 14.07 -35.06 -11.26
N ASP A 363 15.24 -34.77 -11.83
CA ASP A 363 15.65 -35.18 -13.20
C ASP A 363 15.63 -36.68 -13.49
N THR A 364 15.43 -37.52 -12.48
CA THR A 364 15.53 -38.98 -12.63
C THR A 364 14.30 -39.74 -12.17
N GLN A 365 13.39 -39.08 -11.44
CA GLN A 365 12.23 -39.75 -10.87
C GLN A 365 11.24 -38.78 -10.27
N THR A 366 9.98 -39.22 -10.25
CA THR A 366 8.93 -38.76 -9.34
C THR A 366 8.64 -39.89 -8.36
N ALA A 367 8.73 -39.61 -7.06
CA ALA A 367 8.46 -40.57 -6.00
C ALA A 367 7.37 -40.03 -5.07
N ILE A 368 6.32 -40.83 -4.90
CA ILE A 368 5.16 -40.60 -4.05
C ILE A 368 5.24 -41.62 -2.91
N ASP A 369 5.07 -41.18 -1.66
CA ASP A 369 5.30 -42.05 -0.51
C ASP A 369 4.42 -43.31 -0.55
N GLY A 370 4.98 -44.44 -0.14
CA GLY A 370 4.27 -45.73 -0.17
C GLY A 370 4.03 -46.36 -1.56
N LEU A 371 4.26 -45.65 -2.66
CA LEU A 371 4.01 -46.13 -4.03
C LEU A 371 5.29 -46.54 -4.77
N VAL A 372 5.11 -47.24 -5.91
CA VAL A 372 6.24 -47.51 -6.82
C VAL A 372 6.72 -46.22 -7.47
N ARG A 373 8.05 -46.04 -7.55
CA ARG A 373 8.64 -44.84 -8.14
C ARG A 373 8.54 -44.85 -9.66
N VAL A 374 8.18 -43.71 -10.22
CA VAL A 374 8.21 -43.47 -11.67
C VAL A 374 9.60 -42.92 -12.01
N ASN A 375 10.46 -43.77 -12.56
CA ASN A 375 11.81 -43.36 -12.98
C ASN A 375 11.81 -42.89 -14.44
N TYR A 376 12.67 -41.93 -14.77
CA TYR A 376 12.92 -41.45 -16.13
C TYR A 376 14.38 -41.01 -16.26
N SER A 377 14.90 -40.84 -17.47
CA SER A 377 16.29 -40.43 -17.71
C SER A 377 16.33 -38.99 -18.15
N ASN A 378 17.27 -38.18 -17.63
CA ASN A 378 17.52 -36.78 -18.05
C ASN A 378 17.89 -36.57 -19.54
N THR A 379 17.76 -37.59 -20.37
CA THR A 379 17.90 -37.55 -21.83
C THR A 379 16.57 -37.71 -22.56
N ASP A 380 15.54 -38.16 -21.85
CA ASP A 380 14.21 -38.47 -22.36
C ASP A 380 13.27 -37.31 -22.01
N PHE A 381 12.26 -37.00 -22.82
CA PHE A 381 11.31 -35.88 -22.64
C PHE A 381 11.93 -34.47 -22.71
N GLN A 382 13.15 -34.33 -23.25
CA GLN A 382 13.81 -33.03 -23.36
C GLN A 382 13.08 -32.13 -24.37
N GLN A 383 12.50 -31.02 -23.90
CA GLN A 383 11.84 -30.05 -24.77
C GLN A 383 11.86 -28.63 -24.17
N ALA A 384 11.53 -27.64 -25.01
CA ALA A 384 11.49 -26.23 -24.58
C ALA A 384 10.27 -25.89 -23.71
N GLY A 385 9.16 -26.64 -23.87
CA GLY A 385 7.95 -26.50 -23.06
C GLY A 385 7.96 -27.43 -21.84
N THR A 386 6.82 -27.52 -21.16
CA THR A 386 6.62 -28.45 -20.04
C THR A 386 6.85 -29.89 -20.48
N ALA A 387 7.80 -30.57 -19.80
CA ALA A 387 8.21 -31.93 -20.10
C ALA A 387 7.55 -32.97 -19.19
N VAL A 388 7.51 -32.67 -17.89
CA VAL A 388 6.97 -33.56 -16.86
C VAL A 388 5.92 -32.80 -16.06
N VAL A 389 4.70 -33.33 -16.06
CA VAL A 389 3.56 -32.83 -15.30
C VAL A 389 3.32 -33.78 -14.14
N VAL A 390 3.29 -33.28 -12.91
CA VAL A 390 3.00 -34.06 -11.72
C VAL A 390 1.68 -33.55 -11.14
N ASN A 391 0.68 -34.42 -11.11
CA ASN A 391 -0.60 -34.20 -10.46
C ASN A 391 -0.57 -34.97 -9.14
N THR A 392 -0.61 -34.29 -8.00
CA THR A 392 -0.38 -34.96 -6.70
C THR A 392 -1.62 -35.63 -6.17
N GLY A 393 -2.81 -35.08 -6.43
CA GLY A 393 -4.07 -35.74 -6.10
C GLY A 393 -5.26 -34.83 -6.38
N PHE A 394 -6.48 -35.29 -6.06
CA PHE A 394 -7.63 -34.40 -5.86
C PHE A 394 -8.29 -34.79 -4.55
N GLU A 395 -8.37 -33.82 -3.64
CA GLU A 395 -8.66 -34.09 -2.24
C GLU A 395 -9.95 -33.37 -1.80
N PRO A 396 -10.63 -33.84 -0.74
CA PRO A 396 -11.74 -33.07 -0.20
C PRO A 396 -11.22 -31.78 0.45
N ASN A 397 -11.94 -30.68 0.22
CA ASN A 397 -11.67 -29.35 0.76
C ASN A 397 -11.60 -29.32 2.31
N ASN A 398 -10.42 -29.60 2.87
CA ASN A 398 -10.13 -29.76 4.31
C ASN A 398 -8.63 -29.45 4.57
N PRO A 399 -8.24 -28.88 5.73
CA PRO A 399 -6.88 -28.45 6.11
C PRO A 399 -5.65 -29.35 5.89
N ALA A 400 -5.80 -30.59 5.42
CA ALA A 400 -4.66 -31.47 5.15
C ALA A 400 -4.17 -31.24 3.70
N ALA A 401 -2.92 -31.59 3.43
CA ALA A 401 -2.17 -31.08 2.29
C ALA A 401 -1.19 -32.10 1.72
N ASP A 402 -0.97 -32.04 0.41
CA ASP A 402 0.21 -32.62 -0.23
C ASP A 402 1.45 -31.80 0.08
N THR A 403 2.59 -32.48 0.28
CA THR A 403 3.89 -31.80 0.37
C THR A 403 4.79 -32.26 -0.77
N VAL A 404 5.15 -31.33 -1.64
CA VAL A 404 5.95 -31.59 -2.84
C VAL A 404 7.33 -30.97 -2.70
N ALA A 405 8.38 -31.76 -2.80
CA ALA A 405 9.75 -31.28 -2.89
C ALA A 405 10.25 -31.37 -4.33
N LEU A 406 10.44 -30.22 -4.98
CA LEU A 406 10.90 -30.13 -6.37
C LEU A 406 12.40 -29.77 -6.44
N SER A 407 13.20 -30.67 -6.99
CA SER A 407 14.57 -30.36 -7.41
C SER A 407 14.56 -29.82 -8.84
N LEU A 408 14.90 -28.53 -9.00
CA LEU A 408 14.91 -27.89 -10.32
C LEU A 408 15.91 -28.54 -11.29
N SER A 409 15.54 -28.49 -12.56
CA SER A 409 16.27 -29.13 -13.64
C SER A 409 17.01 -28.12 -14.51
N THR A 410 18.12 -28.54 -15.09
CA THR A 410 18.72 -27.86 -16.26
C THR A 410 18.18 -28.42 -17.59
N THR A 411 17.21 -29.33 -17.53
CA THR A 411 16.79 -30.18 -18.65
C THR A 411 15.27 -30.22 -18.83
N TYR A 412 14.52 -30.22 -17.73
CA TYR A 412 13.07 -30.25 -17.69
C TYR A 412 12.46 -28.95 -17.19
N ARG A 413 11.47 -28.46 -17.92
CA ARG A 413 10.45 -27.59 -17.32
C ARG A 413 9.41 -28.49 -16.66
N PHE A 414 9.38 -28.48 -15.34
CA PHE A 414 8.39 -29.20 -14.54
C PHE A 414 7.11 -28.38 -14.42
N GLN A 415 5.98 -29.06 -14.32
CA GLN A 415 4.72 -28.49 -13.89
C GLN A 415 4.16 -29.31 -12.74
N ILE A 416 3.84 -28.64 -11.63
CA ILE A 416 3.31 -29.27 -10.42
C ILE A 416 1.88 -28.79 -10.19
N ASN A 417 0.94 -29.72 -10.09
CA ASN A 417 -0.45 -29.40 -9.80
C ASN A 417 -0.83 -30.08 -8.49
N GLY A 418 -1.19 -29.29 -7.48
CA GLY A 418 -1.63 -29.80 -6.17
C GLY A 418 -2.98 -30.49 -6.26
N GLY A 419 -3.92 -29.86 -6.98
CA GLY A 419 -5.25 -30.41 -7.24
C GLY A 419 -6.34 -29.59 -6.57
N ASP A 420 -7.14 -30.22 -5.72
CA ASP A 420 -8.07 -29.53 -4.80
C ASP A 420 -7.53 -29.70 -3.39
N PRO A 421 -7.61 -28.67 -2.53
CA PRO A 421 -8.44 -27.47 -2.66
C PRO A 421 -7.79 -26.26 -3.38
N ASP A 422 -8.35 -25.78 -4.50
CA ASP A 422 -7.89 -24.55 -5.17
C ASP A 422 -8.02 -23.29 -4.26
N PRO A 423 -6.94 -22.52 -4.03
CA PRO A 423 -6.96 -21.35 -3.13
C PRO A 423 -7.96 -20.29 -3.59
N ALA A 424 -8.15 -20.13 -4.91
CA ALA A 424 -9.02 -19.11 -5.50
C ALA A 424 -10.51 -19.38 -5.25
N THR A 425 -10.89 -20.64 -4.98
CA THR A 425 -12.29 -21.05 -4.84
C THR A 425 -12.69 -21.46 -3.43
N THR A 426 -11.74 -21.88 -2.60
CA THR A 426 -12.01 -22.44 -1.28
C THR A 426 -11.78 -21.46 -0.12
N GLY A 427 -10.92 -20.45 -0.31
CA GLY A 427 -10.52 -19.52 0.75
C GLY A 427 -9.67 -20.15 1.86
N ILE A 428 -9.16 -21.36 1.62
CA ILE A 428 -8.10 -21.96 2.43
C ILE A 428 -6.84 -21.10 2.27
N VAL A 429 -6.19 -20.80 3.40
CA VAL A 429 -4.97 -20.00 3.45
C VAL A 429 -3.89 -20.81 4.16
N PRO A 430 -2.60 -20.61 3.82
CA PRO A 430 -1.50 -21.27 4.50
C PRO A 430 -1.58 -21.15 6.04
N PRO A 431 -1.15 -22.19 6.78
CA PRO A 431 -0.40 -23.37 6.34
C PRO A 431 -1.30 -24.57 5.96
N GLU A 432 -2.58 -24.32 5.68
CA GLU A 432 -3.53 -25.33 5.23
C GLU A 432 -3.50 -25.39 3.68
N GLY A 433 -3.69 -26.58 3.10
CA GLY A 433 -3.63 -26.81 1.63
C GLY A 433 -2.23 -27.18 1.11
N ASP A 434 -2.11 -27.47 -0.19
CA ASP A 434 -0.94 -28.05 -0.84
C ASP A 434 0.30 -27.15 -0.78
N HIS A 435 1.43 -27.77 -0.44
CA HIS A 435 2.71 -27.11 -0.23
C HIS A 435 3.76 -27.57 -1.25
N LEU A 436 4.36 -26.61 -1.97
CA LEU A 436 5.50 -26.85 -2.85
C LEU A 436 6.76 -26.25 -2.26
N VAL A 437 7.79 -27.07 -2.03
CA VAL A 437 9.10 -26.65 -1.52
C VAL A 437 10.15 -26.77 -2.62
N VAL A 438 10.80 -25.64 -2.92
CA VAL A 438 11.82 -25.54 -3.97
C VAL A 438 13.11 -24.98 -3.38
N PRO A 439 14.12 -25.84 -3.13
CA PRO A 439 15.41 -25.40 -2.63
C PRO A 439 16.29 -24.85 -3.76
N PHE A 440 16.86 -23.68 -3.52
CA PHE A 440 17.86 -23.05 -4.38
C PHE A 440 19.26 -23.12 -3.77
N PRO A 441 20.32 -23.05 -4.60
CA PRO A 441 21.67 -22.86 -4.10
C PRO A 441 21.77 -21.57 -3.26
N PRO A 442 22.64 -21.51 -2.23
CA PRO A 442 22.80 -20.31 -1.42
C PRO A 442 23.17 -19.08 -2.27
N ASN A 443 22.51 -17.95 -2.01
CA ASN A 443 22.63 -16.70 -2.76
C ASN A 443 22.05 -16.77 -4.17
N ALA A 444 20.98 -17.55 -4.36
CA ALA A 444 20.30 -17.60 -5.65
C ALA A 444 19.47 -16.33 -5.91
N GLU A 445 19.46 -15.96 -7.18
CA GLU A 445 18.52 -15.01 -7.77
C GLU A 445 17.35 -15.80 -8.38
N VAL A 446 16.13 -15.38 -8.09
CA VAL A 446 14.90 -16.01 -8.56
C VAL A 446 14.03 -14.97 -9.24
N ASP A 447 13.65 -15.25 -10.48
CA ASP A 447 12.68 -14.45 -11.22
C ASP A 447 11.31 -15.10 -11.07
N ILE A 448 10.34 -14.33 -10.58
CA ILE A 448 8.93 -14.72 -10.46
C ILE A 448 8.16 -13.91 -11.49
N TYR A 449 7.59 -14.62 -12.44
CA TYR A 449 6.79 -14.05 -13.51
C TYR A 449 5.33 -14.43 -13.29
N SER A 450 4.42 -13.51 -13.55
CA SER A 450 2.98 -13.77 -13.45
C SER A 450 2.23 -13.24 -14.65
N ASP A 451 1.00 -13.72 -14.80
CA ASP A 451 -0.03 -13.08 -15.62
C ASP A 451 -1.38 -13.03 -14.87
N LYS A 452 -2.30 -12.22 -15.39
CA LYS A 452 -3.71 -12.16 -14.94
C LYS A 452 -4.59 -13.13 -15.72
N ALA A 453 -4.08 -14.28 -16.15
CA ALA A 453 -4.93 -15.35 -16.68
C ALA A 453 -5.95 -15.83 -15.63
N ASP A 454 -6.96 -16.56 -16.08
CA ASP A 454 -7.96 -17.24 -15.24
C ASP A 454 -7.97 -18.73 -15.63
N PRO A 455 -7.36 -19.63 -14.81
CA PRO A 455 -6.67 -19.37 -13.54
C PRO A 455 -5.33 -18.62 -13.73
N ARG A 456 -4.82 -18.02 -12.64
CA ARG A 456 -3.55 -17.26 -12.62
C ARG A 456 -2.38 -18.18 -12.94
N ASN A 457 -1.46 -17.73 -13.81
CA ASN A 457 -0.25 -18.48 -14.10
C ASN A 457 0.97 -17.80 -13.48
N VAL A 458 1.64 -18.48 -12.56
CA VAL A 458 2.91 -18.03 -11.96
C VAL A 458 4.01 -18.97 -12.40
N THR A 459 5.02 -18.40 -13.06
CA THR A 459 6.22 -19.11 -13.49
C THR A 459 7.40 -18.64 -12.64
N VAL A 460 8.09 -19.58 -12.01
CA VAL A 460 9.27 -19.29 -11.18
C VAL A 460 10.51 -19.85 -11.86
N LYS A 461 11.55 -19.02 -11.94
CA LYS A 461 12.80 -19.34 -12.63
C LYS A 461 13.99 -19.08 -11.71
N GLY A 462 14.82 -20.11 -11.53
CA GLY A 462 16.05 -20.01 -10.76
C GLY A 462 17.23 -19.42 -11.52
N ALA A 463 18.26 -19.03 -10.77
CA ALA A 463 19.53 -18.55 -11.31
C ALA A 463 20.25 -19.56 -12.22
N GLY A 464 21.02 -19.03 -13.17
CA GLY A 464 21.92 -19.81 -14.03
C GLY A 464 21.20 -20.56 -15.16
N ASP A 465 21.58 -21.81 -15.37
CA ASP A 465 21.05 -22.68 -16.45
C ASP A 465 19.81 -23.49 -16.00
N LEU A 466 19.26 -23.22 -14.82
CA LEU A 466 18.04 -23.87 -14.33
C LEU A 466 16.84 -23.41 -15.19
N LEU A 467 16.03 -24.37 -15.62
CA LEU A 467 14.82 -24.10 -16.37
C LEU A 467 13.70 -23.64 -15.41
N PRO A 468 12.74 -22.83 -15.90
CA PRO A 468 11.58 -22.46 -15.11
C PRO A 468 10.71 -23.67 -14.78
N PHE A 469 9.89 -23.53 -13.74
CA PHE A 469 8.79 -24.45 -13.45
C PHE A 469 7.48 -23.68 -13.32
N ASP A 470 6.39 -24.37 -13.61
CA ASP A 470 5.03 -23.86 -13.43
C ASP A 470 4.34 -24.64 -12.32
N TYR A 471 3.33 -24.03 -11.71
CA TYR A 471 2.49 -24.71 -10.75
C TYR A 471 1.05 -24.21 -10.80
N SER A 472 0.12 -25.04 -10.36
CA SER A 472 -1.29 -24.68 -10.19
C SER A 472 -1.87 -25.37 -8.96
N SER A 473 -2.91 -24.78 -8.36
CA SER A 473 -3.53 -25.28 -7.13
C SER A 473 -2.49 -25.59 -6.05
N ILE A 474 -1.63 -24.62 -5.75
CA ILE A 474 -0.68 -24.69 -4.64
C ILE A 474 -1.00 -23.52 -3.71
N GLU A 475 -1.28 -23.81 -2.44
CA GLU A 475 -1.67 -22.80 -1.46
C GLU A 475 -0.43 -22.10 -0.89
N GLY A 476 0.68 -22.83 -0.77
CA GLY A 476 1.97 -22.30 -0.32
C GLY A 476 3.17 -22.80 -1.13
N LEU A 477 3.95 -21.88 -1.67
CA LEU A 477 5.23 -22.14 -2.34
C LEU A 477 6.39 -21.66 -1.47
N TRP A 478 7.24 -22.55 -0.95
CA TRP A 478 8.44 -22.21 -0.19
C TRP A 478 9.68 -22.20 -1.09
N LEU A 479 10.26 -21.02 -1.26
CA LEU A 479 11.55 -20.81 -1.92
C LEU A 479 12.62 -20.68 -0.85
N THR A 480 13.47 -21.70 -0.70
CA THR A 480 14.55 -21.69 0.31
C THR A 480 15.90 -21.39 -0.34
N GLY A 481 16.68 -20.48 0.24
CA GLY A 481 18.02 -20.10 -0.27
C GLY A 481 18.02 -19.03 -1.37
N ALA A 482 16.86 -18.50 -1.74
CA ALA A 482 16.71 -17.37 -2.65
C ALA A 482 17.00 -16.06 -1.91
N THR A 483 18.11 -15.40 -2.23
CA THR A 483 18.47 -14.12 -1.59
C THR A 483 18.04 -12.91 -2.40
N THR A 484 17.83 -13.09 -3.70
CA THR A 484 17.30 -12.04 -4.57
C THR A 484 16.04 -12.57 -5.24
N VAL A 485 14.93 -11.84 -5.09
CA VAL A 485 13.67 -12.13 -5.76
C VAL A 485 13.33 -10.97 -6.67
N ASN A 486 13.19 -11.26 -7.96
CA ASN A 486 12.73 -10.32 -8.97
C ASN A 486 11.28 -10.66 -9.31
N LEU A 487 10.35 -9.79 -8.95
CA LEU A 487 8.95 -9.86 -9.37
C LEU A 487 8.84 -9.10 -10.69
N VAL A 488 8.45 -9.80 -11.75
CA VAL A 488 8.35 -9.23 -13.10
C VAL A 488 6.90 -9.39 -13.56
N GLY A 489 6.24 -8.24 -13.76
CA GLY A 489 4.92 -8.19 -14.37
C GLY A 489 4.95 -8.60 -15.85
N ASP A 490 3.85 -9.18 -16.32
CA ASP A 490 3.59 -9.74 -17.66
C ASP A 490 4.66 -10.68 -18.28
N ASN A 491 4.39 -11.98 -18.20
CA ASN A 491 5.26 -13.03 -18.77
C ASN A 491 4.89 -13.48 -20.21
N ASN A 492 3.78 -12.98 -20.77
CA ASN A 492 3.16 -13.56 -21.97
C ASN A 492 3.35 -12.71 -23.24
N ASN A 493 3.89 -11.50 -23.09
CA ASN A 493 4.45 -10.68 -24.17
C ASN A 493 3.45 -10.35 -25.31
N ALA A 494 2.15 -10.54 -25.07
CA ALA A 494 1.09 -10.48 -26.08
C ALA A 494 -0.03 -9.50 -25.73
N THR A 495 -0.27 -9.20 -24.45
CA THR A 495 -1.22 -8.18 -23.99
C THR A 495 -0.74 -7.52 -22.69
N PRO A 496 -0.44 -6.20 -22.72
CA PRO A 496 -0.18 -5.41 -21.52
C PRO A 496 -1.22 -5.62 -20.42
N GLN A 497 -0.77 -5.94 -19.21
CA GLN A 497 -1.59 -6.10 -18.00
C GLN A 497 -0.86 -5.48 -16.81
N THR A 498 -1.59 -4.74 -15.98
CA THR A 498 -1.06 -4.29 -14.68
C THR A 498 -1.00 -5.47 -13.73
N ASP A 499 -0.04 -5.56 -12.84
CA ASP A 499 0.10 -6.63 -11.85
C ASP A 499 0.08 -6.07 -10.43
N ASN A 500 -0.48 -6.86 -9.49
CA ASN A 500 -0.55 -6.49 -8.07
C ASN A 500 0.36 -7.40 -7.25
N PHE A 501 1.37 -6.83 -6.63
CA PHE A 501 2.31 -7.52 -5.74
C PHE A 501 2.03 -7.13 -4.30
N VAL A 502 1.70 -8.11 -3.47
CA VAL A 502 1.54 -7.93 -2.02
C VAL A 502 2.69 -8.63 -1.32
N VAL A 503 3.43 -7.90 -0.48
CA VAL A 503 4.61 -8.39 0.23
C VAL A 503 4.45 -8.14 1.71
N VAL A 504 4.54 -9.20 2.49
CA VAL A 504 4.40 -9.16 3.95
C VAL A 504 5.64 -9.75 4.58
N GLY A 505 6.40 -8.96 5.32
CA GLY A 505 7.45 -9.45 6.19
C GLY A 505 6.85 -10.12 7.42
N ALA A 506 7.20 -11.38 7.65
CA ALA A 506 6.71 -12.18 8.78
C ALA A 506 7.71 -13.31 9.08
N ASP A 507 7.58 -13.90 10.27
CA ASP A 507 8.22 -15.17 10.63
C ASP A 507 7.49 -16.31 9.89
N ILE A 508 8.12 -16.87 8.85
CA ILE A 508 7.52 -17.86 7.95
C ILE A 508 7.96 -19.30 8.26
N ASP A 509 9.07 -19.48 8.97
CA ASP A 509 9.65 -20.79 9.26
C ASP A 509 9.52 -21.20 10.74
N GLY A 510 9.14 -20.26 11.61
CA GLY A 510 8.94 -20.45 13.04
C GLY A 510 10.24 -20.51 13.84
N ASP A 511 11.40 -20.13 13.28
CA ASP A 511 12.66 -20.04 14.03
C ASP A 511 12.69 -18.74 14.86
N PRO A 512 12.63 -18.84 16.20
CA PRO A 512 12.61 -17.66 17.06
C PRO A 512 13.95 -16.91 17.11
N SER A 513 15.01 -17.41 16.43
CA SER A 513 16.34 -16.80 16.44
C SER A 513 16.51 -15.71 15.38
N ASP A 514 15.82 -15.81 14.26
CA ASP A 514 15.62 -14.84 13.18
C ASP A 514 14.29 -14.13 13.23
N GLY A 515 13.27 -14.69 13.90
CA GLY A 515 11.97 -14.03 13.96
C GLY A 515 11.42 -13.90 12.55
N GLY A 516 11.40 -12.70 11.96
CA GLY A 516 11.09 -12.50 10.53
C GLY A 516 12.23 -11.84 9.73
N TYR A 517 13.47 -11.97 10.20
CA TYR A 517 14.63 -11.38 9.55
C TYR A 517 14.88 -12.04 8.19
N ARG A 518 14.83 -11.24 7.11
CA ARG A 518 15.03 -11.71 5.73
C ARG A 518 14.00 -12.75 5.29
N GLU A 519 12.79 -12.60 5.79
CA GLU A 519 11.67 -13.48 5.50
C GLU A 519 10.50 -12.67 4.96
N ALA A 520 9.84 -13.21 3.93
CA ALA A 520 8.68 -12.58 3.33
C ALA A 520 7.70 -13.60 2.80
N ALA A 521 6.41 -13.29 2.95
CA ALA A 521 5.32 -13.89 2.20
C ALA A 521 4.94 -12.93 1.06
N ILE A 522 4.96 -13.43 -0.17
CA ILE A 522 4.68 -12.67 -1.39
C ILE A 522 3.43 -13.26 -2.04
N ARG A 523 2.53 -12.41 -2.50
CA ARG A 523 1.37 -12.79 -3.29
C ARG A 523 1.33 -11.98 -4.57
N VAL A 524 1.12 -12.63 -5.70
CA VAL A 524 1.06 -11.97 -7.01
C VAL A 524 -0.32 -12.15 -7.62
N ASN A 525 -1.02 -11.07 -7.98
CA ASN A 525 -2.35 -11.11 -8.62
C ASN A 525 -3.40 -11.97 -7.89
N ASP A 526 -3.32 -12.04 -6.56
CA ASP A 526 -4.15 -12.89 -5.70
C ASP A 526 -3.97 -14.41 -5.93
N SER A 527 -2.79 -14.84 -6.41
CA SER A 527 -2.38 -16.25 -6.41
C SER A 527 -2.12 -16.79 -4.99
N GLY A 528 -1.75 -18.08 -4.88
CA GLY A 528 -1.27 -18.66 -3.61
C GLY A 528 -0.02 -17.94 -3.08
N TRP A 529 0.26 -18.09 -1.79
CA TRP A 529 1.37 -17.38 -1.15
C TRP A 529 2.72 -18.02 -1.50
N ILE A 530 3.71 -17.17 -1.75
CA ILE A 530 5.10 -17.54 -1.98
C ILE A 530 5.92 -17.11 -0.77
N PHE A 531 6.42 -18.07 -0.01
CA PHE A 531 7.24 -17.87 1.18
C PHE A 531 8.71 -17.92 0.81
N VAL A 532 9.47 -16.90 1.21
CA VAL A 532 10.90 -16.77 0.89
C VAL A 532 11.70 -16.64 2.17
N ASP A 533 12.57 -17.62 2.41
CA ASP A 533 13.53 -17.64 3.52
C ASP A 533 14.93 -17.24 3.02
N GLY A 534 15.49 -16.18 3.61
CA GLY A 534 16.81 -15.63 3.33
C GLY A 534 16.83 -14.46 2.33
N LEU A 535 15.68 -13.81 2.09
CA LEU A 535 15.52 -12.66 1.19
C LEU A 535 16.39 -11.47 1.60
N GLN A 536 17.23 -10.96 0.69
CA GLN A 536 18.07 -9.79 0.90
C GLN A 536 17.70 -8.64 -0.03
N TYR A 537 17.32 -8.98 -1.26
CA TYR A 537 16.97 -8.03 -2.30
C TYR A 537 15.62 -8.42 -2.90
N LEU A 538 14.67 -7.53 -2.82
CA LEU A 538 13.38 -7.65 -3.50
C LEU A 538 13.31 -6.58 -4.59
N ASN A 539 13.28 -7.01 -5.85
CA ASN A 539 13.14 -6.10 -6.98
C ASN A 539 11.78 -6.34 -7.62
N VAL A 540 11.03 -5.28 -7.88
CA VAL A 540 9.71 -5.33 -8.52
C VAL A 540 9.77 -4.47 -9.77
N PHE A 541 9.42 -5.04 -10.92
CA PHE A 541 9.57 -4.41 -12.23
C PHE A 541 8.27 -4.50 -13.06
N GLY A 542 7.66 -3.35 -13.37
CA GLY A 542 6.46 -3.28 -14.24
C GLY A 542 6.72 -3.20 -15.74
N HIS A 543 7.97 -3.02 -16.16
CA HIS A 543 8.40 -3.11 -17.56
C HIS A 543 7.64 -2.19 -18.56
N GLN A 544 6.63 -2.68 -19.29
CA GLN A 544 5.84 -1.91 -20.29
C GLN A 544 4.49 -1.41 -19.73
N GLU A 545 4.22 -1.72 -18.47
CA GLU A 545 2.98 -1.48 -17.77
C GLU A 545 3.26 -0.79 -16.44
N VAL A 546 2.20 -0.44 -15.73
CA VAL A 546 2.25 0.11 -14.37
C VAL A 546 1.76 -0.96 -13.42
N ASP A 547 2.58 -1.29 -12.44
CA ASP A 547 2.25 -2.30 -11.44
C ASP A 547 1.93 -1.64 -10.09
N THR A 548 1.43 -2.44 -9.15
CA THR A 548 1.24 -2.01 -7.76
C THR A 548 2.14 -2.84 -6.87
N LEU A 549 2.86 -2.17 -5.96
CA LEU A 549 3.55 -2.80 -4.84
C LEU A 549 2.89 -2.41 -3.54
N GLU A 550 2.19 -3.35 -2.92
CA GLU A 550 1.74 -3.27 -1.54
C GLU A 550 2.73 -3.99 -0.63
N ILE A 551 3.28 -3.29 0.36
CA ILE A 551 4.33 -3.82 1.23
C ILE A 551 4.09 -3.49 2.70
N SER A 552 4.18 -4.52 3.53
CA SER A 552 4.14 -4.45 4.99
C SER A 552 5.41 -5.14 5.53
N PRO A 553 6.51 -4.42 5.80
CA PRO A 553 7.75 -5.01 6.30
C PRO A 553 7.58 -5.67 7.67
N TYR A 554 8.53 -6.53 8.04
CA TYR A 554 8.65 -7.01 9.42
C TYR A 554 9.40 -5.99 10.28
N ALA A 555 8.90 -5.71 11.48
CA ALA A 555 9.59 -4.87 12.46
C ALA A 555 9.45 -5.42 13.88
N ASP A 556 10.54 -5.33 14.63
CA ASP A 556 10.57 -5.62 16.07
C ASP A 556 11.39 -4.56 16.82
N ASP A 557 11.37 -4.60 18.15
CA ASP A 557 12.19 -3.74 19.03
C ASP A 557 13.63 -4.27 19.20
N THR A 558 14.16 -4.96 18.19
CA THR A 558 15.56 -5.42 18.18
C THR A 558 16.39 -4.65 17.14
N PRO A 559 17.70 -4.46 17.37
CA PRO A 559 18.53 -3.68 16.45
C PRO A 559 18.77 -4.30 15.07
N ARG A 560 18.15 -5.46 14.75
CA ARG A 560 18.42 -6.21 13.52
C ARG A 560 17.62 -5.71 12.32
N GLY A 561 16.39 -5.24 12.53
CA GLY A 561 15.47 -4.82 11.46
C GLY A 561 15.02 -5.98 10.55
N TRP A 562 14.30 -5.68 9.46
CA TRP A 562 13.86 -6.71 8.49
C TRP A 562 15.03 -7.26 7.66
N GLY A 563 15.96 -6.39 7.27
CA GLY A 563 17.17 -6.78 6.53
C GLY A 563 16.99 -7.04 5.05
N VAL A 564 15.87 -6.61 4.46
CA VAL A 564 15.55 -6.66 3.02
C VAL A 564 15.68 -5.26 2.41
N ASP A 565 16.41 -5.16 1.30
CA ASP A 565 16.52 -3.96 0.47
C ASP A 565 15.54 -4.08 -0.70
N VAL A 566 14.69 -3.07 -0.90
CA VAL A 566 13.60 -3.12 -1.89
C VAL A 566 13.87 -2.12 -3.00
N HIS A 567 13.74 -2.58 -4.24
CA HIS A 567 13.70 -1.73 -5.42
C HIS A 567 12.36 -1.91 -6.12
N TYR A 568 11.71 -0.80 -6.41
CA TYR A 568 10.43 -0.77 -7.12
C TYR A 568 10.55 0.12 -8.35
N ASP A 569 10.46 -0.48 -9.52
CA ASP A 569 10.28 0.21 -10.80
C ASP A 569 8.83 -0.05 -11.23
N GLU A 570 7.99 0.98 -11.11
CA GLU A 570 6.57 0.88 -11.45
C GLU A 570 6.37 0.47 -12.91
N GLY A 571 7.35 0.73 -13.78
CA GLY A 571 7.29 0.49 -15.22
C GLY A 571 6.82 1.73 -15.98
N ALA A 572 6.38 1.56 -17.23
CA ALA A 572 6.09 2.68 -18.13
C ALA A 572 4.74 2.49 -18.83
N PRO A 573 3.67 3.18 -18.42
CA PRO A 573 2.35 2.98 -19.02
C PRO A 573 2.34 3.42 -20.48
N SER A 574 1.58 2.72 -21.33
CA SER A 574 1.21 3.23 -22.66
C SER A 574 0.19 4.40 -22.61
N GLY A 575 -0.01 5.00 -21.43
CA GLY A 575 -1.07 5.96 -21.06
C GLY A 575 -0.62 7.10 -20.12
N THR A 576 -1.53 7.59 -19.27
CA THR A 576 -1.28 8.65 -18.28
C THR A 576 -0.87 8.01 -16.95
N ASP A 577 0.31 8.35 -16.45
CA ASP A 577 0.77 8.01 -15.10
C ASP A 577 -0.16 8.63 -14.04
N GLY A 578 -0.51 7.85 -13.02
CA GLY A 578 -1.24 8.29 -11.84
C GLY A 578 -2.65 7.73 -11.68
N ASP A 579 -2.97 6.59 -12.31
CA ASP A 579 -4.21 5.84 -12.10
C ASP A 579 -4.19 5.07 -10.75
N GLN A 580 -5.34 4.54 -10.31
CA GLN A 580 -5.41 3.82 -9.02
C GLN A 580 -4.66 2.47 -9.02
N ALA A 581 -4.19 2.01 -10.17
CA ALA A 581 -3.36 0.82 -10.31
C ALA A 581 -1.84 1.13 -10.23
N ASP A 582 -1.48 2.39 -10.02
CA ASP A 582 -0.11 2.92 -10.09
C ASP A 582 0.26 3.34 -8.67
N LEU A 583 0.71 2.39 -7.85
CA LEU A 583 0.75 2.56 -6.40
C LEU A 583 1.94 1.84 -5.76
N LEU A 584 2.77 2.62 -5.07
CA LEU A 584 3.53 2.14 -3.91
C LEU A 584 2.66 2.30 -2.65
N ILE A 585 2.16 1.20 -2.10
CA ILE A 585 1.41 1.16 -0.85
C ILE A 585 2.33 0.63 0.25
N TYR A 586 2.70 1.50 1.18
CA TYR A 586 3.42 1.14 2.39
C TYR A 586 2.43 1.05 3.56
N ASN A 587 2.45 -0.08 4.26
CA ASN A 587 1.76 -0.23 5.54
C ASN A 587 2.79 -0.35 6.66
N THR A 588 2.50 0.24 7.82
CA THR A 588 3.25 -0.02 9.07
C THR A 588 3.28 -1.51 9.40
N SER A 589 4.30 -1.92 10.16
CA SER A 589 4.59 -3.33 10.37
C SER A 589 3.41 -4.07 11.02
N LEU A 590 2.94 -5.15 10.39
CA LEU A 590 1.86 -5.97 10.93
C LEU A 590 2.36 -7.09 11.87
N TYR A 591 3.65 -7.41 11.82
CA TYR A 591 4.26 -8.57 12.49
C TYR A 591 5.59 -8.19 13.15
N GLY A 592 5.89 -8.82 14.29
CA GLY A 592 7.13 -8.60 15.06
C GLY A 592 6.98 -7.69 16.28
N GLY A 593 5.83 -7.03 16.46
CA GLY A 593 5.47 -6.29 17.67
C GLY A 593 4.71 -5.02 17.38
N ASN A 594 4.49 -4.22 18.43
CA ASN A 594 3.98 -2.86 18.37
C ASN A 594 5.17 -1.91 18.30
N VAL A 595 5.61 -1.57 17.09
CA VAL A 595 6.83 -0.80 16.85
C VAL A 595 6.43 0.60 16.41
N SER A 596 7.05 1.62 17.00
CA SER A 596 6.90 2.98 16.50
C SER A 596 7.83 3.18 15.32
N GLU A 597 7.29 3.58 14.18
CA GLU A 597 8.03 3.78 12.94
C GLU A 597 8.21 5.25 12.58
N ASP A 598 9.44 5.62 12.27
CA ASP A 598 9.76 6.89 11.62
C ASP A 598 9.84 6.66 10.10
N ILE A 599 8.80 7.10 9.39
CA ILE A 599 8.65 6.93 7.94
C ILE A 599 9.04 8.23 7.25
N VAL A 600 9.96 8.15 6.29
CA VAL A 600 10.49 9.30 5.53
C VAL A 600 10.37 9.04 4.04
N ILE A 601 9.70 9.95 3.31
CA ILE A 601 9.70 9.97 1.84
C ILE A 601 10.69 11.04 1.37
N GLN A 602 11.70 10.62 0.61
CA GLN A 602 12.75 11.48 0.08
C GLN A 602 12.79 11.38 -1.45
N PRO A 603 12.33 12.41 -2.20
CA PRO A 603 12.49 12.43 -3.65
C PRO A 603 13.97 12.62 -4.03
N SER A 604 14.35 12.02 -5.16
CA SER A 604 15.67 12.16 -5.82
C SER A 604 15.57 12.70 -7.25
N GLY A 605 14.37 12.69 -7.82
CA GLY A 605 14.01 13.17 -9.14
C GLY A 605 12.48 13.14 -9.32
N PRO A 606 11.97 13.52 -10.50
CA PRO A 606 10.58 13.28 -10.86
C PRO A 606 10.22 11.80 -10.73
N GLU A 607 9.12 11.49 -10.05
CA GLU A 607 8.58 10.12 -9.87
C GLU A 607 9.63 9.12 -9.34
N SER A 608 10.68 9.59 -8.66
CA SER A 608 11.82 8.78 -8.25
C SER A 608 12.37 9.22 -6.90
N GLY A 609 12.66 8.26 -6.02
CA GLY A 609 13.07 8.57 -4.67
C GLY A 609 13.23 7.35 -3.80
N GLU A 610 13.16 7.57 -2.50
CA GLU A 610 13.25 6.54 -1.50
C GLU A 610 12.20 6.73 -0.40
N LEU A 611 11.53 5.65 -0.02
CA LEU A 611 10.79 5.55 1.23
C LEU A 611 11.65 4.80 2.25
N ARG A 612 11.88 5.40 3.41
CA ARG A 612 12.64 4.82 4.52
C ARG A 612 11.76 4.66 5.73
N ALA A 613 11.76 3.49 6.34
CA ALA A 613 11.16 3.27 7.64
C ALA A 613 12.21 2.79 8.64
N THR A 614 12.25 3.40 9.82
CA THR A 614 13.14 3.03 10.92
C THR A 614 12.37 2.87 12.21
N ASN A 615 12.82 1.97 13.10
CA ASN A 615 12.25 1.86 14.44
C ASN A 615 12.63 3.13 15.25
N ALA A 616 11.63 3.90 15.70
CA ALA A 616 11.80 5.15 16.42
C ALA A 616 12.44 4.98 17.82
N THR A 617 12.40 3.77 18.39
CA THR A 617 12.98 3.46 19.71
C THR A 617 14.49 3.30 19.64
N ASP A 618 15.02 2.61 18.63
CA ASP A 618 16.44 2.25 18.56
C ASP A 618 17.18 2.71 17.28
N GLY A 619 16.45 3.22 16.29
CA GLY A 619 16.96 3.73 15.01
C GLY A 619 17.38 2.63 14.04
N SER A 620 17.03 1.37 14.29
CA SER A 620 17.28 0.27 13.35
C SER A 620 16.44 0.43 12.07
N ALA A 621 17.00 0.01 10.93
CA ALA A 621 16.32 0.10 9.65
C ALA A 621 15.27 -1.01 9.52
N ILE A 622 14.02 -0.64 9.29
CA ILE A 622 12.93 -1.59 9.00
C ILE A 622 12.97 -1.93 7.52
N VAL A 623 12.81 -0.92 6.65
CA VAL A 623 12.95 -1.11 5.20
C VAL A 623 13.44 0.19 4.53
N THR A 624 14.18 0.02 3.44
CA THR A 624 14.42 1.05 2.43
C THR A 624 13.79 0.58 1.12
N ILE A 625 12.96 1.42 0.51
CA ILE A 625 12.32 1.17 -0.78
C ILE A 625 12.79 2.25 -1.75
N ASN A 626 13.65 1.88 -2.70
CA ASN A 626 14.05 2.75 -3.79
C ASN A 626 13.03 2.65 -4.92
N TYR A 627 12.24 3.69 -5.12
CA TYR A 627 11.20 3.72 -6.15
C TYR A 627 11.61 4.56 -7.36
N VAL A 628 11.20 4.13 -8.55
CA VAL A 628 11.43 4.79 -9.84
C VAL A 628 10.14 4.74 -10.66
N ALA A 629 9.89 5.80 -11.42
CA ALA A 629 8.70 5.98 -12.24
C ALA A 629 7.38 5.87 -11.47
N ASN A 630 7.39 6.07 -10.15
CA ASN A 630 6.21 6.00 -9.30
C ASN A 630 5.78 7.40 -8.84
N LEU A 631 4.60 7.82 -9.27
CA LEU A 631 4.02 9.11 -8.91
C LEU A 631 3.27 9.10 -7.58
N ASP A 632 2.55 8.02 -7.27
CA ASP A 632 1.65 7.94 -6.13
C ASP A 632 2.14 7.01 -5.05
N ILE A 633 2.19 7.54 -3.83
CA ILE A 633 2.58 6.79 -2.65
C ILE A 633 1.40 6.81 -1.68
N VAL A 634 0.99 5.63 -1.24
CA VAL A 634 0.05 5.46 -0.13
C VAL A 634 0.84 5.05 1.09
N VAL A 635 0.67 5.77 2.20
CA VAL A 635 1.23 5.37 3.50
C VAL A 635 0.07 5.17 4.46
N ASN A 636 -0.07 3.95 4.98
CA ASN A 636 -1.11 3.60 5.95
C ASN A 636 -0.48 3.24 7.30
N ASP A 637 -1.10 3.76 8.36
CA ASP A 637 -0.88 3.33 9.73
C ASP A 637 -1.92 2.22 10.04
N GLY A 638 -1.47 0.96 9.99
CA GLY A 638 -2.31 -0.23 9.99
C GLY A 638 -2.12 -1.19 11.17
N ASP A 639 -1.13 -0.97 12.04
CA ASP A 639 -0.82 -1.89 13.15
C ASP A 639 -1.73 -1.68 14.38
N GLY A 640 -2.39 -0.52 14.47
CA GLY A 640 -3.46 -0.22 15.43
C GLY A 640 -3.03 -0.23 16.89
N GLY A 641 -1.73 -0.08 17.15
CA GLY A 641 -1.20 0.00 18.49
C GLY A 641 -1.66 1.24 19.24
N LEU A 642 -1.94 1.08 20.55
CA LEU A 642 -2.28 2.22 21.42
C LEU A 642 -1.05 2.75 22.17
N THR A 643 0.13 2.20 21.90
CA THR A 643 1.37 2.43 22.66
C THR A 643 2.57 2.79 21.80
N ASP A 644 2.49 2.59 20.50
CA ASP A 644 3.40 3.08 19.48
C ASP A 644 2.96 4.47 18.99
N THR A 645 3.85 5.16 18.30
CA THR A 645 3.61 6.47 17.70
C THR A 645 4.39 6.54 16.41
N ASP A 646 3.73 6.25 15.30
CA ASP A 646 4.32 6.35 13.97
C ASP A 646 4.36 7.81 13.52
N THR A 647 5.44 8.16 12.83
CA THR A 647 5.64 9.49 12.27
C THR A 647 5.83 9.41 10.76
N LEU A 648 5.24 10.36 10.05
CA LEU A 648 5.43 10.51 8.60
C LEU A 648 6.11 11.85 8.32
N THR A 649 7.26 11.79 7.67
CA THR A 649 8.02 12.95 7.19
C THR A 649 8.08 12.94 5.66
N LEU A 650 7.58 14.00 5.04
CA LEU A 650 7.58 14.22 3.61
C LEU A 650 8.62 15.28 3.27
N ARG A 651 9.53 15.00 2.34
CA ARG A 651 10.62 15.92 2.02
C ARG A 651 10.50 16.56 0.65
N GLY A 652 11.07 17.76 0.54
CA GLY A 652 11.45 18.38 -0.72
C GLY A 652 12.69 17.72 -1.34
N MET A 653 13.06 18.16 -2.54
CA MET A 653 14.26 17.69 -3.22
C MET A 653 15.48 18.42 -2.66
N ASN A 654 16.54 17.68 -2.34
CA ASN A 654 17.79 18.32 -1.94
C ASN A 654 18.41 19.13 -3.11
N PRO A 655 18.60 20.45 -2.99
CA PRO A 655 19.12 21.31 -4.06
C PRO A 655 20.58 21.00 -4.45
N ASP A 656 21.33 20.33 -3.59
CA ASP A 656 22.70 19.87 -3.89
C ASP A 656 22.72 18.56 -4.73
N GLY A 657 21.54 17.97 -4.99
CA GLY A 657 21.34 16.81 -5.85
C GLY A 657 21.38 17.13 -7.35
N SER A 658 21.29 16.11 -8.21
CA SER A 658 21.42 16.26 -9.67
C SER A 658 20.11 16.56 -10.43
N GLY A 659 18.97 16.74 -9.73
CA GLY A 659 17.64 16.56 -10.33
C GLY A 659 16.70 17.77 -10.44
N GLY A 660 16.90 18.85 -9.69
CA GLY A 660 15.88 19.92 -9.56
C GLY A 660 16.41 21.26 -9.08
N SER A 661 15.50 22.24 -8.99
CA SER A 661 15.77 23.60 -8.52
C SER A 661 15.78 23.72 -6.99
N GLY A 662 15.21 22.73 -6.30
CA GLY A 662 14.94 22.73 -4.86
C GLY A 662 13.78 23.65 -4.48
N ASN A 663 13.13 24.34 -5.43
CA ASN A 663 11.99 25.23 -5.13
C ASN A 663 10.70 24.46 -5.39
N GLU A 664 10.20 23.80 -4.34
CA GLU A 664 9.02 22.98 -4.42
C GLU A 664 7.74 23.80 -4.23
N THR A 665 6.69 23.42 -4.94
CA THR A 665 5.32 23.78 -4.63
C THR A 665 4.65 22.58 -3.99
N VAL A 666 4.19 22.75 -2.75
CA VAL A 666 3.55 21.72 -1.96
C VAL A 666 2.12 22.14 -1.67
N HIS A 667 1.16 21.30 -2.03
CA HIS A 667 -0.25 21.49 -1.68
C HIS A 667 -0.69 20.37 -0.75
N ILE A 668 -1.31 20.73 0.38
CA ILE A 668 -1.69 19.84 1.47
C ILE A 668 -3.18 20.03 1.75
N ASP A 669 -3.99 19.00 1.54
CA ASP A 669 -5.41 18.94 1.89
C ASP A 669 -5.73 17.54 2.43
N PHE A 670 -5.62 17.36 3.74
CA PHE A 670 -5.95 16.08 4.38
C PHE A 670 -7.45 15.79 4.44
N GLY A 671 -8.32 16.74 4.08
CA GLY A 671 -9.76 16.51 3.91
C GLY A 671 -10.18 16.12 2.50
N ALA A 672 -9.24 16.12 1.54
CA ALA A 672 -9.45 15.56 0.21
C ALA A 672 -9.80 14.07 0.28
N ALA A 673 -10.42 13.55 -0.78
CA ALA A 673 -10.88 12.15 -0.82
C ALA A 673 -9.75 11.11 -0.77
N GLY A 674 -8.50 11.49 -1.01
CA GLY A 674 -7.35 10.58 -1.02
C GLY A 674 -7.33 9.64 -2.24
N ASP A 675 -8.01 10.02 -3.33
CA ASP A 675 -8.02 9.28 -4.59
C ASP A 675 -7.09 9.93 -5.63
N ALA A 676 -6.88 9.27 -6.77
CA ALA A 676 -6.00 9.75 -7.83
C ALA A 676 -6.37 11.14 -8.38
N ALA A 677 -7.65 11.53 -8.31
CA ALA A 677 -8.14 12.83 -8.77
C ALA A 677 -8.03 13.91 -7.68
N ASN A 678 -8.04 13.52 -6.41
CA ASN A 678 -8.01 14.38 -5.23
C ASN A 678 -6.97 13.85 -4.22
N PRO A 679 -5.67 13.89 -4.56
CA PRO A 679 -4.59 13.49 -3.64
C PRO A 679 -4.54 14.43 -2.43
N GLN A 680 -4.11 13.92 -1.28
CA GLN A 680 -4.04 14.73 -0.05
C GLN A 680 -2.79 15.59 0.00
N VAL A 681 -1.69 15.14 -0.60
CA VAL A 681 -0.49 15.96 -0.76
C VAL A 681 -0.01 15.86 -2.20
N THR A 682 0.41 16.98 -2.76
CA THR A 682 1.19 17.00 -4.00
C THR A 682 2.47 17.79 -3.76
N VAL A 683 3.59 17.26 -4.26
CA VAL A 683 4.91 17.91 -4.18
C VAL A 683 5.49 17.99 -5.59
N ALA A 684 5.74 19.20 -6.08
CA ALA A 684 6.20 19.46 -7.43
C ALA A 684 7.37 20.45 -7.46
N ASP A 685 8.31 20.29 -8.39
CA ASP A 685 9.32 21.30 -8.73
C ASP A 685 8.89 21.97 -10.05
N GLY A 686 8.37 23.19 -9.93
CA GLY A 686 7.76 23.92 -11.04
C GLY A 686 6.53 23.20 -11.62
N ALA A 687 6.62 22.73 -12.86
CA ALA A 687 5.52 22.00 -13.52
C ALA A 687 5.69 20.48 -13.46
N THR A 688 6.75 20.00 -12.82
CA THR A 688 7.11 18.58 -12.76
C THR A 688 6.76 18.04 -11.39
N MET A 689 5.92 17.00 -11.34
CA MET A 689 5.56 16.36 -10.08
C MET A 689 6.72 15.49 -9.59
N LEU A 690 7.00 15.52 -8.30
CA LEU A 690 7.97 14.63 -7.66
C LEU A 690 7.25 13.40 -7.11
N TYR A 691 6.20 13.61 -6.33
CA TYR A 691 5.32 12.56 -5.81
C TYR A 691 3.99 13.15 -5.31
N ARG A 692 3.01 12.27 -5.15
CA ARG A 692 1.72 12.52 -4.51
C ARG A 692 1.56 11.58 -3.31
N LEU A 693 1.01 12.09 -2.22
CA LEU A 693 0.65 11.27 -1.07
C LEU A 693 -0.86 11.05 -1.03
N ARG A 694 -1.23 9.80 -0.76
CA ARG A 694 -2.59 9.37 -0.43
C ARG A 694 -2.55 8.59 0.89
N THR A 695 -3.67 8.56 1.61
CA THR A 695 -3.86 7.69 2.78
C THR A 695 -5.21 7.00 2.64
N THR A 696 -5.29 5.71 2.97
CA THR A 696 -6.51 4.91 2.76
C THR A 696 -7.07 4.30 4.04
N ASN A 697 -6.21 4.07 5.04
CA ASN A 697 -6.57 3.59 6.37
C ASN A 697 -5.64 4.20 7.43
N GLY A 698 -6.22 4.88 8.43
CA GLY A 698 -5.45 5.59 9.45
C GLY A 698 -4.83 6.87 8.91
N THR A 699 -5.02 7.98 9.62
CA THR A 699 -4.28 9.23 9.34
C THR A 699 -3.35 9.49 10.49
N PHE A 700 -2.07 9.68 10.19
CA PHE A 700 -1.09 10.15 11.16
C PHE A 700 -1.63 11.37 11.91
N ALA A 701 -1.52 11.35 13.23
CA ALA A 701 -1.94 12.49 14.05
C ALA A 701 -1.12 13.75 13.71
N THR A 702 0.12 13.55 13.24
CA THR A 702 1.02 14.63 12.80
C THR A 702 1.80 14.18 11.57
N VAL A 703 1.83 15.03 10.54
CA VAL A 703 2.69 14.86 9.36
C VAL A 703 3.69 16.01 9.30
N VAL A 704 4.96 15.66 9.12
CA VAL A 704 6.08 16.60 9.05
C VAL A 704 6.47 16.81 7.59
N PHE A 705 6.77 18.06 7.23
CA PHE A 705 7.19 18.48 5.92
C PHE A 705 8.55 19.15 6.06
N GLU A 706 9.62 18.58 5.51
CA GLU A 706 10.96 19.16 5.54
C GLU A 706 11.40 19.49 4.11
N MET A 707 11.35 20.76 3.73
CA MET A 707 11.67 21.16 2.34
C MET A 707 13.19 21.18 2.06
N LEU A 708 14.00 21.12 3.12
CA LEU A 708 15.46 21.09 3.09
C LEU A 708 16.07 22.38 2.56
N GLY A 709 15.93 22.69 1.27
CA GLY A 709 16.34 24.01 0.80
C GLY A 709 15.93 24.37 -0.61
N GLY A 710 15.75 25.67 -0.82
CA GLY A 710 15.21 26.26 -2.02
C GLY A 710 14.42 27.51 -1.67
N SER A 711 13.35 27.79 -2.37
CA SER A 711 12.39 28.83 -2.00
C SER A 711 11.03 28.25 -2.28
N ASP A 712 10.52 27.57 -1.27
CA ASP A 712 9.38 26.68 -1.36
C ASP A 712 8.07 27.45 -1.19
N VAL A 713 7.00 26.92 -1.79
CA VAL A 713 5.65 27.44 -1.64
C VAL A 713 4.77 26.31 -1.11
N ILE A 714 4.36 26.43 0.14
CA ILE A 714 3.56 25.42 0.84
C ILE A 714 2.17 25.99 1.09
N ASP A 715 1.15 25.42 0.45
CA ASP A 715 -0.27 25.72 0.66
C ASP A 715 -0.89 24.63 1.54
N VAL A 716 -1.31 24.97 2.75
CA VAL A 716 -2.03 24.08 3.68
C VAL A 716 -3.52 24.45 3.66
N ASP A 717 -4.35 23.60 3.07
CA ASP A 717 -5.80 23.74 3.03
C ASP A 717 -6.46 23.06 4.23
N LEU A 718 -7.12 23.86 5.06
CA LEU A 718 -7.86 23.42 6.25
C LEU A 718 -9.36 23.66 6.12
N SER A 719 -9.87 23.97 4.93
CA SER A 719 -11.28 24.35 4.70
C SER A 719 -12.31 23.26 5.02
N SER A 720 -11.84 22.04 5.29
CA SER A 720 -12.63 20.86 5.66
C SER A 720 -12.50 20.49 7.14
N ASP A 721 -11.81 21.29 7.96
CA ASP A 721 -11.48 21.03 9.37
C ASP A 721 -10.79 19.68 9.62
N PRO A 722 -9.71 19.33 8.91
CA PRO A 722 -9.02 18.06 9.13
C PRO A 722 -8.37 18.05 10.53
N ALA A 723 -8.45 16.91 11.23
CA ALA A 723 -7.88 16.76 12.57
C ALA A 723 -6.35 16.56 12.57
N VAL A 724 -5.73 16.39 11.40
CA VAL A 724 -4.29 16.14 11.23
C VAL A 724 -3.49 17.39 11.55
N ALA A 725 -2.50 17.28 12.44
CA ALA A 725 -1.53 18.35 12.67
C ALA A 725 -0.46 18.37 11.55
N VAL A 726 -0.09 19.55 11.09
CA VAL A 726 0.93 19.74 10.05
C VAL A 726 2.12 20.46 10.66
N VAL A 727 3.32 19.94 10.44
CA VAL A 727 4.57 20.60 10.84
C VAL A 727 5.38 20.90 9.60
N VAL A 728 5.71 22.16 9.35
CA VAL A 728 6.48 22.58 8.17
C VAL A 728 7.82 23.16 8.58
N ASP A 729 8.90 22.63 8.02
CA ASP A 729 10.23 23.22 8.06
C ASP A 729 10.64 23.62 6.63
N GLY A 730 10.74 24.92 6.38
CA GLY A 730 11.18 25.46 5.08
C GLY A 730 12.65 25.16 4.77
N GLY A 731 13.47 24.97 5.80
CA GLY A 731 14.90 24.70 5.62
C GLY A 731 15.70 25.95 5.21
N VAL A 732 16.55 25.83 4.19
CA VAL A 732 17.43 26.93 3.73
C VAL A 732 16.84 27.61 2.49
N PRO A 733 16.93 28.94 2.34
CA PRO A 733 17.80 29.89 3.03
C PRO A 733 17.23 30.39 4.36
N LEU A 734 18.05 30.27 5.41
CA LEU A 734 17.72 30.82 6.73
C LEU A 734 17.80 32.37 6.71
N GLY A 735 16.67 33.06 6.61
CA GLY A 735 16.51 34.40 7.20
C GLY A 735 16.08 35.59 6.32
N SER A 736 15.02 36.26 6.79
CA SER A 736 14.78 37.72 6.93
C SER A 736 14.67 38.65 5.71
N ILE A 737 14.62 38.16 4.46
CA ILE A 737 14.22 39.03 3.33
C ILE A 737 12.76 38.74 2.99
N PRO A 738 11.80 39.63 3.34
CA PRO A 738 10.44 39.53 2.83
C PRO A 738 10.45 39.44 1.29
N GLY A 739 9.98 38.31 0.76
CA GLY A 739 9.85 38.07 -0.68
C GLY A 739 10.99 37.29 -1.37
N ALA A 740 11.95 36.74 -0.62
CA ALA A 740 12.95 35.79 -1.15
C ALA A 740 13.28 34.72 -0.09
N GLY A 741 12.53 33.62 -0.10
CA GLY A 741 12.61 32.51 0.85
C GLY A 741 11.32 31.69 0.83
N ASP A 742 11.10 30.89 1.87
CA ASP A 742 9.99 29.94 1.92
C ASP A 742 8.68 30.64 2.28
N THR A 743 7.62 30.27 1.56
CA THR A 743 6.26 30.77 1.77
C THR A 743 5.37 29.67 2.28
N LEU A 744 4.80 29.86 3.47
CA LEU A 744 3.71 29.03 3.98
C LEU A 744 2.42 29.82 3.92
N ASN A 745 1.43 29.33 3.19
CA ASN A 745 0.09 29.87 3.14
C ASN A 745 -0.91 28.88 3.77
N VAL A 746 -1.58 29.31 4.84
CA VAL A 746 -2.62 28.51 5.50
C VAL A 746 -3.99 29.01 5.03
N ILE A 747 -4.77 28.14 4.41
CA ILE A 747 -6.11 28.42 3.89
C ILE A 747 -7.13 27.95 4.93
N THR A 748 -7.88 28.89 5.49
CA THR A 748 -8.75 28.64 6.66
C THR A 748 -10.17 28.22 6.30
N GLY A 749 -10.56 28.31 5.02
CA GLY A 749 -11.96 28.14 4.63
C GLY A 749 -12.89 29.26 5.11
N GLY A 750 -12.35 30.32 5.73
CA GLY A 750 -13.09 31.41 6.35
C GLY A 750 -13.28 31.28 7.86
N ASP A 751 -12.69 30.26 8.49
CA ASP A 751 -12.74 30.06 9.94
C ASP A 751 -11.75 30.98 10.69
N ASP A 752 -12.08 31.26 11.96
CA ASP A 752 -11.22 32.09 12.81
C ASP A 752 -9.89 31.40 13.09
N TYR A 753 -8.80 32.16 13.04
CA TYR A 753 -7.46 31.66 13.28
C TYR A 753 -6.68 32.50 14.30
N PHE A 754 -5.60 31.94 14.82
CA PHE A 754 -4.65 32.63 15.68
C PHE A 754 -3.23 32.18 15.37
N VAL A 755 -2.31 33.13 15.20
CA VAL A 755 -0.89 32.84 14.98
C VAL A 755 -0.15 32.99 16.29
N GLN A 756 0.24 31.85 16.88
CA GLN A 756 1.10 31.81 18.05
C GLN A 756 2.58 31.92 17.64
N PRO A 757 3.33 32.96 18.05
CA PRO A 757 4.74 33.08 17.74
C PRO A 757 5.57 31.97 18.37
N GLY A 758 6.58 31.51 17.64
CA GLY A 758 7.59 30.57 18.14
C GLY A 758 8.79 31.27 18.77
N PRO A 759 9.81 30.50 19.18
CA PRO A 759 11.04 31.04 19.79
C PRO A 759 11.87 31.91 18.84
N ALA A 760 11.76 31.68 17.52
CA ALA A 760 12.40 32.44 16.46
C ALA A 760 11.36 33.19 15.62
N ALA A 761 11.77 34.28 14.97
CA ALA A 761 10.87 35.16 14.20
C ALA A 761 10.25 34.47 12.97
N ASP A 762 10.88 33.43 12.46
CA ASP A 762 10.50 32.57 11.34
C ASP A 762 9.86 31.24 11.80
N SER A 763 9.44 31.17 13.07
CA SER A 763 8.78 29.99 13.65
C SER A 763 7.48 30.35 14.38
N GLY A 764 6.59 29.38 14.54
CA GLY A 764 5.34 29.54 15.26
C GLY A 764 4.33 28.43 15.00
N THR A 765 3.07 28.69 15.32
CA THR A 765 1.96 27.79 15.06
C THR A 765 0.73 28.59 14.66
N VAL A 766 0.09 28.21 13.56
CA VAL A 766 -1.24 28.71 13.18
C VAL A 766 -2.27 27.74 13.74
N LEU A 767 -3.18 28.25 14.57
CA LEU A 767 -4.32 27.52 15.11
C LEU A 767 -5.57 27.99 14.35
N VAL A 768 -6.27 27.09 13.68
CA VAL A 768 -7.55 27.37 13.03
C VAL A 768 -8.65 26.68 13.82
N ALA A 769 -9.77 27.36 14.04
CA ALA A 769 -10.87 26.83 14.84
C ALA A 769 -11.50 25.59 14.19
N GLY A 770 -11.27 24.40 14.77
CA GLY A 770 -11.86 23.14 14.27
C GLY A 770 -10.85 22.20 13.62
N ALA A 771 -9.77 22.75 13.06
CA ALA A 771 -8.71 21.99 12.40
C ALA A 771 -7.52 21.66 13.34
N GLY A 772 -6.66 20.74 12.89
CA GLY A 772 -5.36 20.47 13.49
C GLY A 772 -4.41 21.68 13.40
N PRO A 773 -3.45 21.82 14.33
CA PRO A 773 -2.51 22.93 14.32
C PRO A 773 -1.51 22.82 13.16
N VAL A 774 -1.11 23.98 12.60
CA VAL A 774 -0.02 24.08 11.63
C VAL A 774 1.19 24.71 12.30
N ALA A 775 2.12 23.89 12.76
CA ALA A 775 3.39 24.37 13.29
C ALA A 775 4.37 24.64 12.14
N PHE A 776 5.21 25.66 12.29
CA PHE A 776 6.20 25.99 11.27
C PHE A 776 7.52 26.49 11.87
N ALA A 777 8.60 26.25 11.14
CA ALA A 777 9.94 26.76 11.40
C ALA A 777 10.63 27.13 10.08
N ASN A 778 11.58 28.06 10.13
CA ASN A 778 12.35 28.53 8.97
C ASN A 778 11.43 28.97 7.81
N ILE A 779 10.37 29.73 8.11
CA ILE A 779 9.47 30.32 7.11
C ILE A 779 9.69 31.84 7.02
N GLU A 780 10.13 32.33 5.87
CA GLU A 780 10.33 33.76 5.61
C GLU A 780 9.03 34.52 5.36
N ASN A 781 8.02 33.87 4.76
CA ASN A 781 6.76 34.49 4.38
C ASN A 781 5.56 33.65 4.83
N LEU A 782 5.02 33.98 6.01
CA LEU A 782 3.77 33.40 6.48
C LEU A 782 2.57 34.16 5.91
N GLN A 783 1.68 33.43 5.25
CA GLN A 783 0.42 33.90 4.69
C GLN A 783 -0.75 33.13 5.30
N VAL A 784 -1.90 33.79 5.39
CA VAL A 784 -3.19 33.19 5.71
C VAL A 784 -4.20 33.68 4.69
N ASP A 785 -4.88 32.76 4.02
CA ASP A 785 -5.83 33.03 2.93
C ASP A 785 -5.24 33.92 1.81
N GLY A 786 -3.95 33.73 1.51
CA GLY A 786 -3.21 34.50 0.51
C GLY A 786 -2.80 35.92 0.94
N GLY A 787 -3.13 36.36 2.15
CA GLY A 787 -2.68 37.62 2.75
C GLY A 787 -1.50 37.42 3.71
N ALA A 788 -0.58 38.38 3.81
CA ALA A 788 0.51 38.31 4.80
C ALA A 788 -0.05 38.28 6.23
N ALA A 789 0.39 37.31 7.03
CA ALA A 789 -0.09 37.15 8.40
C ALA A 789 0.45 38.26 9.31
N VAL A 790 -0.45 38.93 10.03
CA VAL A 790 -0.07 39.89 11.09
C VAL A 790 0.06 39.11 12.40
N ARG A 791 1.21 39.24 13.04
CA ARG A 791 1.53 38.58 14.31
C ARG A 791 1.32 39.53 15.47
N LEU A 792 1.05 38.99 16.66
CA LEU A 792 0.97 39.75 17.89
C LEU A 792 2.26 40.53 18.18
N ASP A 793 2.13 41.71 18.77
CA ASP A 793 3.26 42.57 19.11
C ASP A 793 3.77 42.34 20.54
N THR A 794 4.82 43.06 20.91
CA THR A 794 5.52 42.89 22.20
C THR A 794 4.79 43.41 23.43
N LEU A 795 3.71 44.17 23.26
CA LEU A 795 2.94 44.80 24.35
C LEU A 795 1.70 43.99 24.74
N GLU A 796 1.51 42.83 24.14
CA GLU A 796 0.43 41.91 24.47
C GLU A 796 0.65 41.16 25.80
N PRO A 797 -0.43 40.79 26.53
CA PRO A 797 -1.85 41.01 26.19
C PRO A 797 -2.36 42.39 26.59
N ASN A 798 -3.06 43.09 25.70
CA ASN A 798 -3.67 44.39 26.00
C ASN A 798 -5.08 44.61 25.38
N ASP A 799 -5.74 43.52 24.98
CA ASP A 799 -7.07 43.43 24.33
C ASP A 799 -8.27 44.06 25.06
N THR A 800 -8.10 44.47 26.32
CA THR A 800 -9.23 44.96 27.14
C THR A 800 -8.82 46.14 28.00
N LEU A 801 -9.81 46.99 28.34
CA LEU A 801 -9.63 48.12 29.25
C LEU A 801 -8.95 47.74 30.59
N ALA A 802 -9.21 46.53 31.11
CA ALA A 802 -8.63 46.05 32.37
C ALA A 802 -7.18 45.53 32.21
N ALA A 803 -6.79 45.13 31.00
CA ALA A 803 -5.46 44.62 30.66
C ALA A 803 -4.56 45.71 30.06
N ALA A 804 -5.00 46.97 30.05
CA ALA A 804 -4.32 48.04 29.32
C ALA A 804 -2.82 48.15 29.70
N THR A 805 -1.95 48.14 28.70
CA THR A 805 -0.49 48.18 28.92
C THR A 805 -0.06 49.57 29.38
N SER A 806 0.56 49.65 30.57
CA SER A 806 1.01 50.92 31.13
C SER A 806 2.31 51.41 30.48
N LEU A 807 2.24 52.57 29.83
CA LEU A 807 3.38 53.23 29.18
C LEU A 807 4.12 54.22 30.09
N GLY A 808 3.64 54.41 31.31
CA GLY A 808 4.25 55.33 32.29
C GLY A 808 3.95 56.80 32.03
N SER A 809 4.88 57.69 32.42
CA SER A 809 4.69 59.15 32.43
C SER A 809 5.80 59.91 31.69
N GLU A 810 6.26 59.36 30.57
CA GLU A 810 7.24 60.02 29.71
C GLU A 810 6.55 61.15 28.90
N PRO A 811 7.21 62.31 28.71
CA PRO A 811 6.63 63.43 27.96
C PRO A 811 6.51 63.14 26.45
N ALA A 812 7.25 62.16 25.93
CA ALA A 812 7.14 61.69 24.55
C ALA A 812 7.38 60.17 24.47
N ILE A 813 6.46 59.45 23.85
CA ILE A 813 6.51 58.00 23.64
C ILE A 813 6.36 57.72 22.15
N ALA A 814 7.24 56.89 21.59
CA ALA A 814 7.15 56.42 20.21
C ALA A 814 7.29 54.90 20.20
N LEU A 815 6.20 54.21 19.89
CA LEU A 815 6.13 52.76 19.76
C LEU A 815 6.01 52.45 18.27
N ARG A 816 6.71 51.41 17.82
CA ARG A 816 6.72 51.00 16.42
C ARG A 816 6.39 49.54 16.29
N GLY A 817 5.73 49.18 15.18
CA GLY A 817 5.36 47.80 14.91
C GLY A 817 4.42 47.23 15.96
N LEU A 818 3.50 48.06 16.46
CA LEU A 818 2.32 47.56 17.16
C LEU A 818 1.37 46.94 16.14
N THR A 819 0.54 46.02 16.57
CA THR A 819 -0.28 45.23 15.65
C THR A 819 -1.66 45.03 16.22
N LEU A 820 -2.66 45.24 15.37
CA LEU A 820 -3.94 44.61 15.56
C LEU A 820 -3.94 43.27 14.80
N HIS A 821 -3.92 42.16 15.53
CA HIS A 821 -3.83 40.80 15.03
C HIS A 821 -5.15 40.01 15.17
N GLN A 822 -5.32 38.97 14.35
CA GLN A 822 -6.47 38.06 14.47
C GLN A 822 -6.31 37.17 15.69
N THR A 823 -7.38 37.05 16.48
CA THR A 823 -7.53 36.07 17.57
C THR A 823 -8.71 35.14 17.28
N LEU A 824 -8.87 34.08 18.08
CA LEU A 824 -10.05 33.20 18.04
C LEU A 824 -11.36 33.91 18.44
N ALA A 825 -11.31 35.15 18.91
CA ALA A 825 -12.48 35.97 19.23
C ALA A 825 -12.72 37.11 18.23
N GLY A 826 -11.96 37.15 17.12
CA GLY A 826 -11.92 38.23 16.13
C GLY A 826 -10.63 39.04 16.19
N ILE A 827 -10.59 40.20 15.51
CA ILE A 827 -9.45 41.13 15.61
C ILE A 827 -9.38 41.69 17.03
N ASP A 828 -8.18 41.66 17.60
CA ASP A 828 -7.83 42.30 18.86
C ASP A 828 -8.09 43.82 18.87
N GLN A 829 -7.90 44.42 20.05
CA GLN A 829 -8.08 45.85 20.27
C GLN A 829 -7.06 46.33 21.29
N ASP A 830 -6.28 47.34 20.95
CA ASP A 830 -5.20 47.74 21.85
C ASP A 830 -5.64 48.78 22.86
N TYR A 831 -5.49 48.46 24.14
CA TYR A 831 -5.66 49.41 25.24
C TYR A 831 -4.30 49.74 25.88
N LEU A 832 -3.90 51.00 25.85
CA LEU A 832 -2.61 51.47 26.39
C LEU A 832 -2.85 52.60 27.40
N ALA A 833 -2.24 52.53 28.59
CA ALA A 833 -2.42 53.53 29.63
C ALA A 833 -1.23 54.48 29.72
N VAL A 834 -1.46 55.78 29.49
CA VAL A 834 -0.44 56.84 29.63
C VAL A 834 -0.78 57.77 30.80
N THR A 835 0.21 58.08 31.63
CA THR A 835 0.08 59.05 32.72
C THR A 835 0.66 60.40 32.26
N ALA A 836 -0.15 61.46 32.22
CA ALA A 836 0.35 62.77 31.79
C ALA A 836 1.51 63.26 32.68
N HIS A 837 2.63 63.62 32.06
CA HIS A 837 3.82 64.12 32.73
C HIS A 837 3.56 65.52 33.31
N ASP A 838 3.06 66.41 32.45
CA ASP A 838 2.76 67.81 32.71
C ASP A 838 1.27 68.09 32.57
N THR A 839 0.83 69.13 33.28
CA THR A 839 -0.49 69.71 33.05
C THR A 839 -0.43 70.54 31.77
N GLY A 840 -1.28 70.26 30.79
CA GLY A 840 -1.26 70.90 29.48
C GLY A 840 -2.14 70.19 28.47
N LEU A 841 -1.59 69.80 27.33
CA LEU A 841 -2.27 69.01 26.31
C LEU A 841 -1.52 67.70 26.03
N LEU A 842 -2.27 66.69 25.60
CA LEU A 842 -1.75 65.40 25.14
C LEU A 842 -2.15 65.22 23.69
N ILE A 843 -1.19 64.88 22.84
CA ILE A 843 -1.38 64.54 21.44
C ILE A 843 -1.08 63.05 21.29
N VAL A 844 -2.03 62.29 20.75
CA VAL A 844 -1.83 60.87 20.42
C VAL A 844 -2.07 60.69 18.93
N LYS A 845 -1.13 60.04 18.25
CA LYS A 845 -1.16 59.76 16.81
C LYS A 845 -0.91 58.29 16.57
N ALA A 846 -1.80 57.62 15.85
CA ALA A 846 -1.56 56.29 15.29
C ALA A 846 -1.30 56.43 13.79
N ARG A 847 -0.19 55.91 13.28
CA ARG A 847 0.16 55.89 11.85
C ARG A 847 0.12 54.46 11.34
N PHE A 848 -0.60 54.23 10.25
CA PHE A 848 -0.84 52.91 9.68
C PHE A 848 -1.04 53.04 8.17
N SER A 849 -1.15 51.92 7.45
CA SER A 849 -1.56 51.96 6.04
C SER A 849 -3.06 51.73 5.94
N HIS A 850 -3.82 52.74 5.48
CA HIS A 850 -5.26 52.60 5.25
C HIS A 850 -5.59 51.57 4.15
N ALA A 851 -4.61 51.27 3.28
CA ALA A 851 -4.72 50.19 2.31
C ALA A 851 -4.71 48.79 2.95
N GLN A 852 -4.14 48.65 4.16
CA GLN A 852 -4.11 47.38 4.91
C GLN A 852 -5.34 47.23 5.82
N SER A 853 -5.67 48.26 6.59
CA SER A 853 -6.85 48.29 7.48
C SER A 853 -7.21 49.74 7.79
N ASN A 854 -8.50 50.02 8.07
CA ASN A 854 -8.93 51.31 8.56
C ASN A 854 -8.93 51.31 10.09
N LEU A 855 -8.02 52.05 10.73
CA LEU A 855 -7.95 52.11 12.19
C LEU A 855 -8.67 53.34 12.75
N ASN A 856 -9.26 53.19 13.93
CA ASN A 856 -9.81 54.27 14.74
C ASN A 856 -8.97 54.42 16.01
N LEU A 857 -8.97 55.65 16.55
CA LEU A 857 -8.26 56.02 17.77
C LEU A 857 -9.21 56.72 18.73
N GLU A 858 -9.27 56.25 19.97
CA GLU A 858 -10.00 56.89 21.06
C GLU A 858 -9.07 57.16 22.24
N LEU A 859 -9.29 58.29 22.92
CA LEU A 859 -8.75 58.52 24.26
C LEU A 859 -9.88 58.39 25.26
N LEU A 860 -9.67 57.58 26.28
CA LEU A 860 -10.65 57.22 27.30
C LEU A 860 -10.17 57.64 28.68
N ASP A 861 -11.11 57.84 29.60
CA ASP A 861 -10.82 57.83 31.04
C ASP A 861 -10.75 56.40 31.61
N ALA A 862 -10.39 56.28 32.89
CA ALA A 862 -10.26 54.99 33.57
C ALA A 862 -11.56 54.16 33.65
N ALA A 863 -12.73 54.77 33.38
CA ALA A 863 -14.02 54.08 33.34
C ALA A 863 -14.43 53.67 31.91
N GLY A 864 -13.62 54.00 30.90
CA GLY A 864 -13.90 53.75 29.48
C GLY A 864 -14.74 54.84 28.82
N THR A 865 -14.90 56.01 29.44
CA THR A 865 -15.61 57.15 28.83
C THR A 865 -14.71 57.81 27.78
N VAL A 866 -15.22 57.98 26.55
CA VAL A 866 -14.48 58.64 25.46
C VAL A 866 -14.31 60.14 25.74
N LEU A 867 -13.06 60.59 25.80
CA LEU A 867 -12.61 61.97 25.96
C LEU A 867 -12.37 62.67 24.61
N GLY A 868 -11.98 61.89 23.61
CA GLY A 868 -11.78 62.33 22.24
C GLY A 868 -11.62 61.12 21.32
N SER A 869 -11.97 61.27 20.05
CA SER A 869 -11.89 60.20 19.06
C SER A 869 -11.50 60.71 17.68
N SER A 870 -10.93 59.82 16.88
CA SER A 870 -10.54 60.03 15.50
C SER A 870 -10.87 58.75 14.70
N ALA A 871 -11.53 58.93 13.57
CA ALA A 871 -11.99 57.86 12.67
C ALA A 871 -11.94 58.36 11.22
N LEU A 872 -10.79 58.87 10.82
CA LEU A 872 -10.53 59.34 9.47
C LEU A 872 -10.34 58.15 8.53
N THR A 873 -10.18 58.44 7.24
CA THR A 873 -9.85 57.43 6.22
C THR A 873 -8.48 57.72 5.62
N ALA A 874 -7.58 58.24 6.46
CA ALA A 874 -6.21 58.59 6.11
C ALA A 874 -5.25 57.62 6.81
N ASP A 875 -3.99 57.59 6.39
CA ASP A 875 -2.92 56.78 7.00
C ASP A 875 -2.51 57.28 8.42
N VAL A 876 -3.35 58.08 9.07
CA VAL A 876 -3.13 58.64 10.40
C VAL A 876 -4.45 58.93 11.12
N GLU A 877 -4.52 58.51 12.38
CA GLU A 877 -5.50 58.99 13.35
C GLU A 877 -4.81 59.88 14.38
N GLN A 878 -5.48 60.98 14.79
CA GLN A 878 -4.93 61.90 15.79
C GLN A 878 -6.01 62.42 16.73
N VAL A 879 -5.77 62.31 18.03
CA VAL A 879 -6.60 62.90 19.09
C VAL A 879 -5.76 63.85 19.94
N ILE A 880 -6.31 65.01 20.27
CA ILE A 880 -5.70 66.00 21.16
C ILE A 880 -6.68 66.34 22.28
N ILE A 881 -6.26 66.21 23.54
CA ILE A 881 -7.10 66.51 24.71
C ILE A 881 -6.34 67.36 25.76
N PRO A 882 -7.04 68.15 26.58
CA PRO A 882 -6.44 68.76 27.76
C PRO A 882 -6.17 67.69 28.83
N VAL A 883 -5.00 67.73 29.46
CA VAL A 883 -4.59 66.75 30.47
C VAL A 883 -3.98 67.39 31.70
N VAL A 884 -4.09 66.70 32.83
CA VAL A 884 -3.55 67.11 34.13
C VAL A 884 -2.44 66.15 34.54
N ALA A 885 -1.33 66.71 35.02
CA ALA A 885 -0.18 65.93 35.47
C ALA A 885 -0.58 64.84 36.47
N GLN A 886 0.06 63.67 36.37
CA GLN A 886 -0.16 62.48 37.19
C GLN A 886 -1.53 61.81 37.03
N GLN A 887 -2.37 62.27 36.11
CA GLN A 887 -3.60 61.57 35.74
C GLN A 887 -3.34 60.58 34.60
N THR A 888 -4.05 59.45 34.63
CA THR A 888 -3.94 58.40 33.61
C THR A 888 -5.07 58.54 32.59
N TYR A 889 -4.70 58.44 31.32
CA TYR A 889 -5.57 58.43 30.17
C TYR A 889 -5.30 57.15 29.39
N LEU A 890 -6.34 56.51 28.87
CA LEU A 890 -6.20 55.30 28.08
C LEU A 890 -6.30 55.63 26.60
N VAL A 891 -5.39 55.07 25.82
CA VAL A 891 -5.42 55.04 24.37
C VAL A 891 -6.09 53.75 23.97
N HIS A 892 -7.08 53.81 23.09
CA HIS A 892 -7.76 52.66 22.53
C HIS A 892 -7.62 52.71 21.00
N VAL A 893 -6.95 51.71 20.42
CA VAL A 893 -6.76 51.56 18.97
C VAL A 893 -7.48 50.31 18.52
N PHE A 894 -8.33 50.43 17.50
CA PHE A 894 -9.11 49.30 16.99
C PHE A 894 -9.38 49.45 15.50
N THR A 895 -9.64 48.35 14.81
CA THR A 895 -9.99 48.37 13.39
C THR A 895 -11.49 48.65 13.18
N ALA A 896 -11.79 49.52 12.22
CA ALA A 896 -13.13 49.74 11.68
C ALA A 896 -13.44 48.84 10.47
N SER A 897 -12.42 48.33 9.78
CA SER A 897 -12.58 47.42 8.63
C SER A 897 -12.67 45.95 9.03
N GLY A 898 -12.28 45.60 10.27
CA GLY A 898 -12.27 44.21 10.72
C GLY A 898 -11.13 43.39 10.11
N THR A 899 -10.03 44.05 9.74
CA THR A 899 -8.84 43.40 9.16
C THR A 899 -7.60 43.66 9.99
N PRO A 900 -6.68 42.69 10.12
CA PRO A 900 -5.43 42.88 10.86
C PRO A 900 -4.56 43.98 10.24
N ALA A 901 -3.80 44.70 11.06
CA ALA A 901 -2.85 45.70 10.58
C ALA A 901 -1.71 45.99 11.55
N ALA A 902 -0.60 46.50 11.01
CA ALA A 902 0.46 47.09 11.82
C ALA A 902 0.33 48.60 11.88
N TYR A 903 0.70 49.19 13.02
CA TYR A 903 0.70 50.63 13.23
C TYR A 903 1.86 51.09 14.13
N ASP A 904 2.21 52.36 14.01
CA ASP A 904 3.14 53.06 14.89
C ASP A 904 2.36 54.07 15.75
N LEU A 905 2.67 54.14 17.04
CA LEU A 905 2.02 55.06 17.98
C LEU A 905 3.00 56.14 18.46
N GLU A 906 2.58 57.40 18.37
CA GLU A 906 3.30 58.56 18.90
C GLU A 906 2.41 59.29 19.90
N ILE A 907 2.92 59.46 21.13
CA ILE A 907 2.24 60.19 22.20
C ILE A 907 3.16 61.32 22.65
N GLU A 908 2.64 62.55 22.68
CA GLU A 908 3.39 63.74 23.08
C GLU A 908 2.57 64.55 24.11
N ASN A 909 3.14 64.81 25.28
CA ASN A 909 2.54 65.65 26.31
C ASN A 909 3.27 67.00 26.38
N PHE A 910 2.54 68.07 26.10
CA PHE A 910 3.06 69.44 26.14
C PHE A 910 2.50 70.18 27.35
N ALA A 911 3.39 70.70 28.19
CA ALA A 911 3.02 71.54 29.32
C ALA A 911 2.26 72.80 28.88
N ALA A 912 1.30 73.23 29.69
CA ALA A 912 0.62 74.50 29.52
C ALA A 912 1.64 75.66 29.62
N PRO A 913 1.52 76.69 28.75
CA PRO A 913 2.45 77.81 28.72
C PRO A 913 2.36 78.63 30.01
N VAL A 914 3.49 79.16 30.45
CA VAL A 914 3.55 80.09 31.59
C VAL A 914 3.17 81.48 31.09
N PRO A 915 2.23 82.19 31.74
CA PRO A 915 1.88 83.55 31.32
C PRO A 915 3.10 84.49 31.30
N ASN A 916 3.28 85.20 30.19
CA ASN A 916 4.44 86.02 29.88
C ASN A 916 4.46 87.33 30.68
N ALA A 917 3.29 87.91 30.93
CA ALA A 917 3.17 89.17 31.64
C ALA A 917 1.86 89.26 32.43
N VAL A 918 1.94 89.89 33.61
CA VAL A 918 0.78 90.35 34.39
C VAL A 918 0.99 91.84 34.59
N LYS A 919 0.03 92.66 34.17
CA LYS A 919 0.19 94.11 34.17
C LYS A 919 -1.08 94.81 34.66
N LEU A 920 -0.92 95.81 35.53
CA LEU A 920 -1.97 96.77 35.84
C LEU A 920 -2.23 97.65 34.61
N ILE A 921 -3.50 97.87 34.27
CA ILE A 921 -3.79 98.78 33.16
C ILE A 921 -3.40 100.21 33.53
N ASN A 922 -2.86 100.95 32.56
CA ASN A 922 -2.37 102.33 32.80
C ASN A 922 -3.45 103.27 33.38
N ALA A 923 -4.74 103.00 33.13
CA ALA A 923 -5.84 103.82 33.64
C ALA A 923 -6.06 103.65 35.16
N ASP A 924 -5.66 102.50 35.69
CA ASP A 924 -5.88 102.12 37.07
C ASP A 924 -4.55 102.21 37.87
N ASP A 925 -3.43 102.63 37.26
CA ASP A 925 -2.17 102.98 37.95
C ASP A 925 -2.21 104.46 38.39
N SER A 926 -2.89 104.73 39.50
CA SER A 926 -3.25 106.10 39.93
C SER A 926 -2.17 106.84 40.73
N GLY A 927 -0.99 106.23 40.87
CA GLY A 927 0.18 106.76 41.56
C GLY A 927 0.84 107.95 40.88
N ALA A 928 2.07 108.26 41.28
CA ALA A 928 2.79 109.42 40.75
C ALA A 928 3.15 109.25 39.26
N SER A 929 3.21 108.01 38.77
CA SER A 929 3.43 107.63 37.38
C SER A 929 2.43 106.54 36.97
N PHE A 930 2.13 106.44 35.67
CA PHE A 930 1.28 105.37 35.11
C PHE A 930 2.09 104.08 34.81
N LEU A 931 3.31 103.99 35.37
CA LEU A 931 4.27 102.90 35.18
C LEU A 931 4.94 102.48 36.48
N ASP A 932 4.53 103.05 37.62
CA ASP A 932 5.15 102.73 38.91
C ASP A 932 4.40 101.62 39.67
N ASN A 933 3.26 101.14 39.15
CA ASN A 933 2.40 100.11 39.74
C ASN A 933 2.00 100.46 41.18
N VAL A 934 1.81 101.75 41.47
CA VAL A 934 1.28 102.25 42.73
C VAL A 934 -0.12 102.76 42.47
N THR A 935 -1.12 102.21 43.14
CA THR A 935 -2.51 102.59 42.89
C THR A 935 -3.36 102.71 44.14
N SER A 936 -4.31 103.64 44.12
CA SER A 936 -5.39 103.78 45.09
C SER A 936 -6.67 103.04 44.64
N VAL A 937 -6.65 102.39 43.47
CA VAL A 937 -7.81 101.69 42.87
C VAL A 937 -7.83 100.25 43.37
N VAL A 938 -8.70 99.96 44.34
CA VAL A 938 -8.79 98.66 45.02
C VAL A 938 -9.47 97.56 44.20
N ASP A 939 -10.21 97.93 43.15
CA ASP A 939 -10.86 97.06 42.16
C ASP A 939 -10.17 97.17 40.79
N GLY A 940 -8.85 97.38 40.80
CA GLY A 940 -8.06 97.62 39.61
C GLY A 940 -8.19 96.51 38.56
N ARG A 941 -7.95 96.87 37.30
CA ARG A 941 -8.00 95.92 36.19
C ARG A 941 -6.60 95.52 35.76
N LEU A 942 -6.43 94.22 35.55
CA LEU A 942 -5.24 93.62 35.00
C LEU A 942 -5.44 93.22 33.56
N VAL A 943 -4.33 93.24 32.84
CA VAL A 943 -4.15 92.50 31.59
C VAL A 943 -3.08 91.45 31.83
N VAL A 944 -3.41 90.20 31.50
CA VAL A 944 -2.51 89.05 31.53
C VAL A 944 -2.25 88.60 30.10
N GLU A 945 -0.98 88.41 29.76
CA GLU A 945 -0.57 87.85 28.48
C GLU A 945 -0.19 86.38 28.68
N ALA A 946 -0.87 85.46 27.98
CA ALA A 946 -0.62 84.03 28.01
C ALA A 946 -0.79 83.46 26.60
N ASP A 947 0.24 82.81 26.05
CA ASP A 947 0.24 82.28 24.67
C ASP A 947 -0.56 80.97 24.56
N LEU A 948 -1.89 81.07 24.51
CA LEU A 948 -2.77 79.91 24.32
C LEU A 948 -3.22 79.73 22.86
N ALA A 949 -2.62 80.46 21.90
CA ALA A 949 -2.91 80.31 20.48
C ALA A 949 -2.62 78.89 19.98
N GLY A 950 -1.50 78.29 20.43
CA GLY A 950 -1.16 76.90 20.12
C GLY A 950 -2.22 75.91 20.62
N PHE A 951 -2.70 76.09 21.85
CA PHE A 951 -3.74 75.26 22.46
C PHE A 951 -5.07 75.36 21.69
N ALA A 952 -5.51 76.59 21.38
CA ALA A 952 -6.72 76.81 20.60
C ALA A 952 -6.61 76.21 19.18
N SER A 953 -5.45 76.35 18.52
CA SER A 953 -5.20 75.77 17.19
C SER A 953 -5.19 74.24 17.22
N ALA A 954 -4.83 73.65 18.35
CA ALA A 954 -4.86 72.22 18.61
C ALA A 954 -6.25 71.71 19.04
N GLY A 955 -7.26 72.59 19.07
CA GLY A 955 -8.64 72.23 19.41
C GLY A 955 -8.99 72.31 20.90
N ILE A 956 -8.06 72.75 21.76
CA ILE A 956 -8.33 72.93 23.19
C ILE A 956 -9.17 74.20 23.38
N SER A 957 -10.32 74.06 24.03
CA SER A 957 -11.19 75.19 24.36
C SER A 957 -10.50 76.17 25.31
N ILE A 958 -10.55 77.47 24.98
CA ILE A 958 -10.12 78.55 25.88
C ILE A 958 -11.35 79.01 26.66
N LEU A 959 -11.33 78.78 27.97
CA LEU A 959 -12.50 78.93 28.84
C LEU A 959 -12.73 80.38 29.23
N SER A 960 -14.00 80.77 29.37
CA SER A 960 -14.37 82.00 30.07
C SER A 960 -14.08 81.88 31.57
N ALA A 961 -14.10 82.99 32.32
CA ALA A 961 -13.88 82.91 33.76
C ALA A 961 -14.99 82.12 34.46
N ASP A 962 -16.24 82.22 33.97
CA ASP A 962 -17.39 81.46 34.49
C ASP A 962 -17.23 79.95 34.22
N ASP A 963 -16.86 79.56 32.99
CA ASP A 963 -16.65 78.14 32.63
C ASP A 963 -15.46 77.53 33.39
N ALA A 964 -14.39 78.31 33.59
CA ALA A 964 -13.24 77.86 34.36
C ALA A 964 -13.56 77.69 35.85
N ALA A 965 -14.47 78.51 36.39
CA ALA A 965 -14.86 78.47 37.80
C ALA A 965 -15.73 77.26 38.17
N THR A 966 -16.43 76.64 37.21
CA THR A 966 -17.17 75.39 37.48
C THR A 966 -16.23 74.21 37.68
N GLY A 967 -15.06 74.23 37.04
CA GLY A 967 -14.03 73.19 37.16
C GLY A 967 -14.37 71.86 36.48
N ASP A 968 -15.42 71.82 35.66
CA ASP A 968 -15.93 70.63 34.96
C ASP A 968 -16.05 70.82 33.43
N VAL A 969 -15.69 72.00 32.91
CA VAL A 969 -15.61 72.26 31.47
C VAL A 969 -14.17 72.03 30.98
N PRO A 970 -13.90 71.04 30.12
CA PRO A 970 -12.54 70.73 29.69
C PRO A 970 -11.93 71.86 28.84
N GLY A 971 -10.71 72.27 29.16
CA GLY A 971 -10.05 73.37 28.45
C GLY A 971 -8.97 74.08 29.25
N ALA A 972 -8.51 75.22 28.73
CA ALA A 972 -7.48 76.06 29.32
C ALA A 972 -8.04 77.42 29.76
N ALA A 973 -7.67 77.87 30.95
CA ALA A 973 -8.06 79.16 31.53
C ALA A 973 -6.86 79.87 32.15
N VAL A 974 -6.98 81.16 32.45
CA VAL A 974 -5.94 81.92 33.17
C VAL A 974 -6.42 82.23 34.57
N GLU A 975 -5.73 81.71 35.59
CA GLU A 975 -6.02 81.93 37.01
C GLU A 975 -5.09 83.00 37.59
N VAL A 976 -5.63 83.93 38.37
CA VAL A 976 -4.92 85.04 38.99
C VAL A 976 -4.74 84.80 40.49
N PHE A 977 -3.54 85.15 40.99
CA PHE A 977 -3.14 84.95 42.37
C PHE A 977 -2.62 86.26 42.97
N VAL A 978 -3.01 86.54 44.22
CA VAL A 978 -2.50 87.63 45.05
C VAL A 978 -1.83 87.03 46.27
N ASP A 979 -0.54 87.33 46.48
CA ASP A 979 0.26 86.84 47.61
C ASP A 979 0.23 85.31 47.77
N GLY A 980 0.07 84.60 46.65
CA GLY A 980 0.00 83.13 46.58
C GLY A 980 -1.40 82.54 46.78
N VAL A 981 -2.44 83.35 46.99
CA VAL A 981 -3.84 82.92 47.10
C VAL A 981 -4.55 83.17 45.77
N SER A 982 -5.29 82.19 45.26
CA SER A 982 -6.12 82.36 44.05
C SER A 982 -7.26 83.34 44.34
N VAL A 983 -7.44 84.32 43.45
CA VAL A 983 -8.53 85.30 43.51
C VAL A 983 -9.57 85.09 42.40
N GLY A 984 -9.30 84.19 41.44
CA GLY A 984 -10.26 83.79 40.41
C GLY A 984 -9.64 83.69 39.02
N PHE A 985 -10.49 83.61 38.01
CA PHE A 985 -10.09 83.44 36.61
C PHE A 985 -10.25 84.73 35.81
N ALA A 986 -9.32 84.96 34.88
CA ALA A 986 -9.34 86.10 33.97
C ALA A 986 -10.14 85.78 32.71
N GLU A 987 -10.90 86.76 32.23
CA GLU A 987 -11.73 86.64 31.03
C GLU A 987 -10.90 86.79 29.74
N PRO A 988 -11.06 85.89 28.75
CA PRO A 988 -10.45 86.06 27.43
C PRO A 988 -10.80 87.41 26.80
N ASN A 989 -9.82 88.12 26.25
CA ASN A 989 -10.05 89.41 25.60
C ASN A 989 -10.81 89.21 24.27
N ALA A 990 -11.86 90.01 24.04
CA ALA A 990 -12.68 89.88 22.82
C ALA A 990 -11.94 90.08 21.48
N LEU A 991 -10.78 90.74 21.46
CA LEU A 991 -9.99 91.00 20.24
C LEU A 991 -8.86 89.97 20.01
N THR A 992 -8.28 89.45 21.09
CA THR A 992 -7.18 88.46 21.07
C THR A 992 -7.42 87.43 22.17
N PRO A 993 -8.48 86.60 22.04
CA PRO A 993 -8.98 85.75 23.13
C PRO A 993 -8.04 84.60 23.50
N THR A 994 -7.01 84.35 22.69
CA THR A 994 -6.00 83.32 22.96
C THR A 994 -4.74 83.85 23.62
N ASP A 995 -4.51 85.17 23.59
CA ASP A 995 -3.22 85.75 23.98
C ASP A 995 -3.34 86.72 25.16
N ILE A 996 -4.50 87.36 25.30
CA ILE A 996 -4.71 88.44 26.27
C ILE A 996 -5.96 88.14 27.09
N PHE A 997 -5.84 88.28 28.40
CA PHE A 997 -6.90 88.02 29.37
C PHE A 997 -7.07 89.22 30.29
N ASN A 998 -8.30 89.58 30.61
CA ASN A 998 -8.64 90.71 31.46
C ASN A 998 -9.15 90.21 32.81
N TYR A 999 -8.63 90.75 33.90
CA TYR A 999 -9.12 90.45 35.25
C TYR A 999 -9.47 91.75 35.97
N THR A 1000 -10.58 91.78 36.70
CA THR A 1000 -10.96 92.92 37.53
C THR A 1000 -11.02 92.43 38.97
N PHE A 1001 -10.25 93.05 39.86
CA PHE A 1001 -10.27 92.66 41.27
C PHE A 1001 -11.63 92.94 41.90
N ALA A 1002 -12.15 91.96 42.64
CA ALA A 1002 -13.32 92.16 43.47
C ALA A 1002 -12.97 92.98 44.73
N PRO A 1003 -13.93 93.72 45.30
CA PRO A 1003 -13.69 94.48 46.52
C PRO A 1003 -13.18 93.58 47.66
N GLY A 1004 -11.98 93.87 48.16
CA GLY A 1004 -11.35 93.16 49.28
C GLY A 1004 -10.27 92.14 48.91
N GLU A 1005 -10.03 91.88 47.62
CA GLU A 1005 -8.92 91.03 47.15
C GLU A 1005 -7.55 91.73 47.24
N LEU A 1006 -7.56 93.06 47.22
CA LEU A 1006 -6.40 93.93 47.39
C LEU A 1006 -6.59 94.78 48.64
N ALA A 1007 -5.66 94.65 49.60
CA ALA A 1007 -5.63 95.44 50.82
C ALA A 1007 -4.62 96.59 50.68
N GLU A 1008 -4.54 97.49 51.65
CA GLU A 1008 -3.47 98.50 51.70
C GLU A 1008 -2.09 97.82 51.82
N GLY A 1009 -1.13 98.20 50.98
CA GLY A 1009 0.25 97.72 51.04
C GLY A 1009 0.76 97.05 49.77
N ALA A 1010 1.91 96.40 49.88
CA ALA A 1010 2.56 95.73 48.76
C ALA A 1010 2.01 94.31 48.55
N HIS A 1011 1.66 94.00 47.31
CA HIS A 1011 1.14 92.73 46.86
C HIS A 1011 1.98 92.17 45.70
N LEU A 1012 2.13 90.84 45.68
CA LEU A 1012 2.69 90.12 44.55
C LEU A 1012 1.57 89.44 43.78
N VAL A 1013 1.25 90.00 42.61
CA VAL A 1013 0.22 89.45 41.73
C VAL A 1013 0.88 88.56 40.67
N LYS A 1014 0.36 87.35 40.50
CA LYS A 1014 0.84 86.37 39.52
C LYS A 1014 -0.35 85.76 38.77
N ALA A 1015 -0.06 85.12 37.65
CA ALA A 1015 -1.04 84.32 36.93
C ALA A 1015 -0.46 82.96 36.57
N ALA A 1016 -1.31 81.95 36.36
CA ALA A 1016 -0.95 80.67 35.77
C ALA A 1016 -2.05 80.21 34.81
N VAL A 1017 -1.67 79.44 33.80
CA VAL A 1017 -2.66 78.70 33.00
C VAL A 1017 -3.16 77.53 33.83
N ARG A 1018 -4.48 77.46 34.02
CA ARG A 1018 -5.20 76.33 34.60
C ARG A 1018 -5.72 75.45 33.46
N ILE A 1019 -5.57 74.14 33.60
CA ILE A 1019 -6.18 73.16 32.70
C ILE A 1019 -7.23 72.38 33.50
N VAL A 1020 -8.39 72.17 32.87
CA VAL A 1020 -9.43 71.24 33.29
C VAL A 1020 -9.46 70.12 32.26
N ASP A 1021 -9.36 68.86 32.70
CA ASP A 1021 -9.42 67.72 31.78
C ASP A 1021 -10.86 67.23 31.52
N GLY A 1022 -10.98 66.28 30.59
CA GLY A 1022 -12.26 65.72 30.15
C GLY A 1022 -12.82 64.57 30.96
N GLN A 1023 -12.13 64.10 32.01
CA GLN A 1023 -12.52 62.86 32.70
C GLN A 1023 -13.90 62.99 33.36
N ALA A 1024 -14.62 61.87 33.52
CA ALA A 1024 -15.95 61.87 34.15
C ALA A 1024 -15.97 62.51 35.55
N ALA A 1025 -14.83 62.45 36.25
CA ALA A 1025 -14.53 63.33 37.37
C ALA A 1025 -13.38 64.26 36.96
N SER A 1026 -13.72 65.43 36.40
CA SER A 1026 -12.74 66.39 35.88
C SER A 1026 -11.67 66.70 36.92
N GLN A 1027 -10.43 66.59 36.50
CA GLN A 1027 -9.27 66.98 37.26
C GLN A 1027 -8.82 68.37 36.81
N THR A 1028 -8.23 69.10 37.75
CA THR A 1028 -7.68 70.43 37.44
C THR A 1028 -6.22 70.50 37.84
N GLY A 1029 -5.41 71.05 36.94
CA GLY A 1029 -3.98 71.29 37.13
C GLY A 1029 -3.61 72.69 36.71
N ARG A 1030 -2.39 73.15 37.02
CA ARG A 1030 -1.91 74.43 36.51
C ARG A 1030 -0.45 74.38 36.07
N ALA A 1031 -0.10 75.28 35.15
CA ALA A 1031 1.27 75.61 34.82
C ALA A 1031 2.01 76.31 35.98
N LEU A 1032 3.30 76.57 35.79
CA LEU A 1032 4.05 77.43 36.71
C LEU A 1032 3.47 78.84 36.74
N LEU A 1033 3.63 79.52 37.88
CA LEU A 1033 3.23 80.92 38.03
C LEU A 1033 4.14 81.83 37.20
N SER A 1034 3.55 82.90 36.65
CA SER A 1034 4.26 83.97 35.95
C SER A 1034 5.25 84.72 36.86
N ALA A 1035 6.09 85.56 36.23
CA ALA A 1035 6.84 86.57 36.96
C ALA A 1035 5.86 87.49 37.72
N PRO A 1036 6.15 87.83 39.00
CA PRO A 1036 5.24 88.65 39.79
C PRO A 1036 5.17 90.09 39.30
N LEU A 1037 3.96 90.61 39.18
CA LEU A 1037 3.69 92.03 39.22
C LEU A 1037 3.81 92.50 40.68
N SER A 1038 4.79 93.37 40.96
CA SER A 1038 4.87 94.07 42.24
C SER A 1038 3.91 95.25 42.20
N LEU A 1039 2.81 95.14 42.93
CA LEU A 1039 1.73 96.11 43.00
C LEU A 1039 1.71 96.72 44.40
N VAL A 1040 1.63 98.04 44.51
CA VAL A 1040 1.45 98.71 45.81
C VAL A 1040 0.10 99.40 45.82
N ILE A 1041 -0.73 99.03 46.79
CA ILE A 1041 -2.02 99.66 47.04
C ILE A 1041 -1.83 100.73 48.10
N ASP A 1042 -2.07 101.98 47.72
CA ASP A 1042 -1.99 103.16 48.57
C ASP A 1042 -3.30 103.95 48.47
N THR A 1043 -4.22 103.64 49.37
CA THR A 1043 -5.50 104.35 49.53
C THR A 1043 -5.39 105.44 50.60
N THR A 1044 -4.27 105.51 51.30
CA THR A 1044 -4.04 106.47 52.38
C THR A 1044 -3.69 107.82 51.76
N ALA A 1045 -4.62 108.77 51.82
CA ALA A 1045 -4.32 110.13 51.39
C ALA A 1045 -3.12 110.67 52.19
N PRO A 1046 -2.10 111.27 51.52
CA PRO A 1046 -0.92 111.75 52.21
C PRO A 1046 -1.31 112.79 53.26
N ALA A 1047 -0.66 112.73 54.43
CA ALA A 1047 -0.98 113.62 55.53
C ALA A 1047 -0.92 115.09 55.07
N ALA A 1048 -1.96 115.88 55.37
CA ALA A 1048 -2.01 117.28 54.97
C ALA A 1048 -0.81 118.04 55.55
N THR A 1049 0.05 118.54 54.67
CA THR A 1049 1.22 119.33 55.07
C THR A 1049 0.87 120.80 55.01
N VAL A 1050 1.23 121.53 56.06
CA VAL A 1050 1.16 122.99 56.08
C VAL A 1050 2.59 123.50 55.97
N PRO A 1051 3.03 124.00 54.79
CA PRO A 1051 4.31 124.68 54.71
C PRO A 1051 4.27 125.94 55.57
N ASP A 1052 5.26 126.09 56.44
CA ASP A 1052 5.41 127.23 57.33
C ASP A 1052 6.61 128.08 56.91
N LEU A 1053 6.63 129.33 57.32
CA LEU A 1053 7.76 130.22 57.10
C LEU A 1053 8.97 129.72 57.91
N ALA A 1054 10.12 129.55 57.27
CA ALA A 1054 11.34 129.12 57.98
C ALA A 1054 11.67 130.13 59.09
N PRO A 1055 12.14 129.71 60.29
CA PRO A 1055 12.33 130.61 61.42
C PRO A 1055 13.26 131.81 61.13
N TYR A 1056 14.25 131.62 60.26
CA TYR A 1056 15.14 132.70 59.80
C TYR A 1056 14.53 133.59 58.71
N SER A 1057 13.46 133.12 58.08
CA SER A 1057 12.66 133.90 57.14
C SER A 1057 11.54 134.67 57.84
N ASP A 1058 11.24 134.39 59.10
CA ASP A 1058 10.28 135.16 59.92
C ASP A 1058 10.93 136.40 60.54
N SER A 1059 11.12 137.45 59.72
CA SER A 1059 11.80 138.69 60.12
C SER A 1059 10.98 139.62 61.02
N GLY A 1060 9.72 139.24 61.30
CA GLY A 1060 8.80 139.95 62.19
C GLY A 1060 9.02 139.58 63.65
N LEU A 1061 7.92 139.45 64.41
CA LEU A 1061 7.97 138.86 65.74
C LEU A 1061 8.09 137.34 65.56
N ALA A 1062 9.13 136.70 66.10
CA ALA A 1062 9.33 135.26 65.91
C ALA A 1062 8.06 134.43 66.21
N GLY A 1063 7.55 133.72 65.21
CA GLY A 1063 6.32 132.93 65.26
C GLY A 1063 5.04 133.66 64.86
N ASP A 1064 5.12 134.89 64.35
CA ASP A 1064 3.97 135.64 63.79
C ASP A 1064 3.77 135.42 62.28
N HIS A 1065 4.73 134.74 61.64
CA HIS A 1065 4.73 134.42 60.21
C HIS A 1065 4.68 135.66 59.29
N LEU A 1066 5.12 136.83 59.77
CA LEU A 1066 5.21 138.06 58.99
C LEU A 1066 6.66 138.32 58.58
N THR A 1067 6.93 138.24 57.28
CA THR A 1067 8.26 138.50 56.72
C THR A 1067 8.32 139.75 55.87
N SER A 1068 9.43 140.48 56.02
CA SER A 1068 9.89 141.51 55.10
C SER A 1068 10.91 140.97 54.08
N ILE A 1069 11.35 139.72 54.24
CA ILE A 1069 12.29 139.05 53.34
C ILE A 1069 11.56 138.76 52.03
N ARG A 1070 12.04 139.39 50.95
CA ARG A 1070 11.41 139.33 49.62
C ARG A 1070 11.53 137.97 48.93
N GLN A 1071 12.32 137.06 49.50
CA GLN A 1071 12.44 135.66 49.09
C GLN A 1071 12.36 134.79 50.35
N PRO A 1072 11.16 134.63 50.93
CA PRO A 1072 10.99 133.85 52.14
C PRO A 1072 11.30 132.39 51.85
N ALA A 1073 12.08 131.75 52.72
CA ALA A 1073 12.18 130.30 52.73
C ALA A 1073 11.00 129.74 53.50
N PHE A 1074 10.34 128.73 52.94
CA PHE A 1074 9.36 127.93 53.63
C PHE A 1074 9.98 126.59 53.99
N TRP A 1075 9.57 126.02 55.10
CA TRP A 1075 9.94 124.68 55.52
C TRP A 1075 8.68 123.92 55.90
N GLY A 1076 8.75 122.61 55.74
CA GLY A 1076 7.68 121.69 56.08
C GLY A 1076 8.21 120.28 56.01
N VAL A 1077 7.55 119.39 56.72
CA VAL A 1077 7.74 117.95 56.56
C VAL A 1077 6.58 117.42 55.72
N ALA A 1078 6.90 116.62 54.73
CA ALA A 1078 5.94 115.88 53.91
C ALA A 1078 6.33 114.41 53.87
N GLU A 1079 5.36 113.54 53.68
CA GLU A 1079 5.63 112.15 53.35
C GLU A 1079 6.46 112.09 52.07
N ALA A 1080 7.38 111.12 52.01
CA ALA A 1080 8.24 110.95 50.85
C ALA A 1080 7.37 110.75 49.60
N ASN A 1081 7.74 111.41 48.49
CA ASN A 1081 7.01 111.41 47.21
C ASN A 1081 5.64 112.10 47.21
N ALA A 1082 5.19 112.70 48.33
CA ALA A 1082 3.98 113.52 48.36
C ALA A 1082 4.15 114.77 47.47
N LYS A 1083 3.17 115.02 46.59
CA LYS A 1083 3.16 116.21 45.76
C LYS A 1083 2.54 117.39 46.52
N VAL A 1084 3.39 118.17 47.18
CA VAL A 1084 2.99 119.44 47.83
C VAL A 1084 2.82 120.50 46.74
N ARG A 1085 1.59 121.02 46.58
CA ARG A 1085 1.24 122.02 45.55
C ARG A 1085 0.82 123.35 46.17
#